data_AF-A0A061BPQ7-F1
#
_entry.id   AF-A0A061BPQ7-F1
#
_cell.length_a   1.000
_cell.length_b   1.000
_cell.length_c   1.000
_cell.angle_alpha   90.00
_cell.angle_beta   90.00
_cell.angle_gamma   90.00
#
_symmetry.space_group_name_H-M   'P 1'
#
loop_
_entity.id
_entity.type
_entity.pdbx_description
1 polymer ?
#
loop_
_entity_poly.entity_id
_entity_poly.type
_entity_poly.pdbx_seq_one_letter_code
_entity_poly.pdbx_strand_id
1 'polypeptide(L)'
;MMATKMAADVNQSKEALKQLDNNAQNMLTPPLNSIHQAVDAFTKSAENNDLQVLNTTVREQLANLKTLLEGEVAARVNEMATNIDNAFEKKIHGPLKQINSELGRVKVALEGWISKAKKVVKAAMNKCNEIIKKLDGTTGTDDPEKRKAVEIAAEALRAKAQKLFDAADSVKNEIGSWVGNATGKVGDLDLALRKDLYDIKNSIKESMWDYITVDILPQFNVVKDKVGENETRKTKDAGNINHNWEELKKKITEYSNDIYKHEMNGVSGHIARIITNMGTYAGKFTEEGFKATVKEWIINIVNDENEYVNDKLQKYLENNYGQVSHTYKNADGTNDITDTFRNLIAQVIVQKLQNEVIKDIDRMVTPLLEAADDKINQYLQAVQMGCDQLAGGLEGVIEAKRVAQMSYDDVAGEIETIITTSKNTVPSLARSHLAEAVRRIMIALTLIARHTGNELKRILDTSNLDELTLGAAITQALKDIKKPIQDLNDAFEQQQCQRQVGTRLDTEIGRDGTAGKIFDLGKLTTFAKHNGKGSKKDLEDAINNIRTIVQEALEWSKIGIKPDQTGRILQAELQHVSTELGKFADAVKGLVQNPAGTASSNAPDQGRGVQKLLDDLQKILDRQGSGYMYTLPQALEDVKNEIVAILDKTDKANLAYILAEATTFHTTTIPTKANETLKAINNYVADAIRRTTEHIKNKAQGLYAARKQMELATLKSIVNEQKSKIQNIIKKDNASGIKCLLSIIDGNHETLSQISDAHDTKTAAVNAKWYVETLTKYINEQVKSPSNDLPKSKGTQPVTSQTTPSSQLVTRLQSRTYALLTHLHDNNRPFTFDSKFRSLLHDLTSALSTFNPAAFANPHHPQLLDALKAGMKGLVKEMEKAYVNRYDSRKIKWEELKGKQATDELTDDATRCAKVFMSCLPMLLNDLSKVKERCGHKGEWSTKHLHIDHEVQDARKRKNPLGTFFRDCGYNVPTSQTSKQDGELRCKYELKGSDIYAKLVEHTIDGVPDILKHITDCESNYDEHGKKKKESTFDVVDLLSWLHTHFHDYYTGLSLRPFSRQ
;
A
#
# COMPACT_ATOMS: atom_id res chain seq x y z
N MET A 1 10.21 4.42 -2.49
CA MET A 1 11.63 4.07 -2.72
C MET A 1 11.89 3.50 -4.12
N MET A 2 11.56 2.24 -4.45
CA MET A 2 11.91 1.69 -5.78
C MET A 2 11.25 2.45 -6.95
N ALA A 3 9.93 2.67 -6.91
CA ALA A 3 9.23 3.50 -7.89
C ALA A 3 9.81 4.93 -7.95
N THR A 4 10.09 5.52 -6.79
CA THR A 4 10.74 6.84 -6.65
C THR A 4 12.09 6.92 -7.37
N LYS A 5 12.92 5.86 -7.29
CA LYS A 5 14.16 5.79 -8.05
C LYS A 5 13.88 5.66 -9.55
N MET A 6 12.95 4.79 -9.96
CA MET A 6 12.63 4.61 -11.37
C MET A 6 12.11 5.91 -12.02
N ALA A 7 11.36 6.73 -11.28
CA ALA A 7 10.94 8.07 -11.72
C ALA A 7 12.11 9.06 -11.83
N ALA A 8 13.10 9.00 -10.92
CA ALA A 8 14.32 9.79 -11.02
C ALA A 8 15.20 9.38 -12.21
N ASP A 9 15.41 8.07 -12.42
CA ASP A 9 16.13 7.51 -13.57
C ASP A 9 15.42 7.92 -14.90
N VAL A 10 14.08 7.93 -14.90
CA VAL A 10 13.22 8.43 -15.99
C VAL A 10 13.44 9.92 -16.27
N ASN A 11 13.41 10.78 -15.26
CA ASN A 11 13.64 12.21 -15.43
C ASN A 11 15.08 12.52 -15.88
N GLN A 12 16.08 11.78 -15.36
CA GLN A 12 17.46 11.89 -15.85
C GLN A 12 17.57 11.55 -17.34
N SER A 13 16.83 10.54 -17.84
CA SER A 13 16.80 10.22 -19.27
C SER A 13 16.20 11.34 -20.14
N LYS A 14 15.27 12.13 -19.58
CA LYS A 14 14.64 13.30 -20.21
C LYS A 14 15.62 14.45 -20.40
N GLU A 15 16.50 14.69 -19.42
CA GLU A 15 17.55 15.70 -19.51
C GLU A 15 18.74 15.25 -20.38
N ALA A 16 19.10 13.98 -20.33
CA ALA A 16 20.10 13.40 -21.23
C ALA A 16 19.68 13.46 -22.71
N LEU A 17 18.38 13.34 -23.00
CA LEU A 17 17.82 13.45 -24.35
C LEU A 17 18.10 14.81 -24.99
N LYS A 18 18.01 15.91 -24.22
CA LYS A 18 18.26 17.29 -24.70
C LYS A 18 19.70 17.53 -25.18
N GLN A 19 20.64 16.66 -24.82
CA GLN A 19 22.05 16.73 -25.23
C GLN A 19 22.32 16.07 -26.60
N LEU A 20 21.30 15.45 -27.22
CA LEU A 20 21.40 14.84 -28.54
C LEU A 20 20.95 15.80 -29.64
N ASP A 21 21.31 15.53 -30.89
CA ASP A 21 20.80 16.27 -32.05
C ASP A 21 19.29 16.05 -32.27
N ASN A 22 18.63 17.01 -32.93
CA ASN A 22 17.18 17.02 -33.15
C ASN A 22 16.65 15.74 -33.83
N ASN A 23 17.43 15.06 -34.68
CA ASN A 23 17.00 13.81 -35.30
C ASN A 23 17.00 12.66 -34.28
N ALA A 24 18.10 12.49 -33.55
CA ALA A 24 18.16 11.51 -32.45
C ALA A 24 17.11 11.79 -31.36
N GLN A 25 16.89 13.06 -31.00
CA GLN A 25 15.81 13.46 -30.08
C GLN A 25 14.44 12.98 -30.61
N ASN A 26 14.06 13.37 -31.83
CA ASN A 26 12.77 13.01 -32.42
C ASN A 26 12.56 11.49 -32.53
N MET A 27 13.61 10.71 -32.83
CA MET A 27 13.52 9.25 -32.89
C MET A 27 13.41 8.59 -31.51
N LEU A 28 14.04 9.16 -30.46
CA LEU A 28 14.08 8.58 -29.11
C LEU A 28 12.96 9.06 -28.18
N THR A 29 12.34 10.21 -28.45
CA THR A 29 11.21 10.74 -27.66
C THR A 29 10.04 9.74 -27.54
N PRO A 30 9.51 9.11 -28.62
CA PRO A 30 8.37 8.18 -28.49
C PRO A 30 8.61 6.95 -27.58
N PRO A 31 9.72 6.18 -27.72
CA PRO A 31 9.95 5.04 -26.82
C PRO A 31 10.33 5.46 -25.39
N LEU A 32 10.96 6.63 -25.19
CA LEU A 32 11.20 7.17 -23.85
C LEU A 32 9.88 7.57 -23.18
N ASN A 33 9.03 8.35 -23.84
CA ASN A 33 7.70 8.71 -23.33
C ASN A 33 6.85 7.48 -23.01
N SER A 34 6.97 6.40 -23.80
CA SER A 34 6.32 5.11 -23.51
C SER A 34 6.81 4.46 -22.20
N ILE A 35 8.10 4.57 -21.89
CA ILE A 35 8.66 4.14 -20.60
C ILE A 35 8.19 5.04 -19.46
N HIS A 36 8.16 6.36 -19.69
CA HIS A 36 7.76 7.36 -18.68
C HIS A 36 6.31 7.13 -18.25
N GLN A 37 5.38 7.03 -19.20
CA GLN A 37 3.97 6.71 -18.92
C GLN A 37 3.79 5.40 -18.15
N ALA A 38 4.59 4.36 -18.45
CA ALA A 38 4.53 3.08 -17.74
C ALA A 38 5.06 3.19 -16.29
N VAL A 39 6.11 3.98 -16.05
CA VAL A 39 6.65 4.25 -14.71
C VAL A 39 5.70 5.14 -13.90
N ASP A 40 5.07 6.15 -14.51
CA ASP A 40 4.06 7.00 -13.88
C ASP A 40 2.81 6.20 -13.50
N ALA A 41 2.33 5.32 -14.39
CA ALA A 41 1.19 4.44 -14.11
C ALA A 41 1.50 3.44 -12.98
N PHE A 42 2.71 2.87 -12.94
CA PHE A 42 3.15 2.01 -11.84
C PHE A 42 3.27 2.75 -10.52
N THR A 43 3.75 4.00 -10.55
CA THR A 43 3.87 4.88 -9.37
C THR A 43 2.50 5.26 -8.84
N LYS A 44 1.57 5.71 -9.69
CA LYS A 44 0.18 6.01 -9.32
C LYS A 44 -0.58 4.78 -8.81
N SER A 45 -0.32 3.58 -9.36
CA SER A 45 -0.89 2.34 -8.78
C SER A 45 -0.29 1.99 -7.40
N ALA A 46 0.89 2.50 -7.04
CA ALA A 46 1.42 2.36 -5.68
C ALA A 46 0.73 3.29 -4.66
N GLU A 47 -0.08 4.25 -5.12
CA GLU A 47 -0.76 5.28 -4.31
C GLU A 47 -2.20 4.90 -3.92
N ASN A 48 -2.45 3.58 -3.84
CA ASN A 48 -3.59 2.89 -3.21
C ASN A 48 -4.94 2.88 -3.97
N ASN A 49 -5.26 1.71 -4.54
CA ASN A 49 -6.61 1.30 -4.98
C ASN A 49 -7.08 -0.01 -4.27
N ASP A 50 -6.42 -0.43 -3.19
CA ASP A 50 -6.64 -1.74 -2.56
C ASP A 50 -7.86 -1.78 -1.62
N LEU A 51 -8.26 -0.62 -1.10
CA LEU A 51 -9.30 -0.47 -0.06
C LEU A 51 -10.66 -1.09 -0.46
N GLN A 52 -11.03 -1.09 -1.73
CA GLN A 52 -12.34 -1.58 -2.16
C GLN A 52 -12.43 -3.12 -2.11
N VAL A 53 -11.41 -3.82 -2.61
CA VAL A 53 -11.31 -5.29 -2.55
C VAL A 53 -11.07 -5.76 -1.11
N LEU A 54 -10.28 -4.99 -0.34
CA LEU A 54 -10.08 -5.24 1.08
C LEU A 54 -11.39 -5.13 1.87
N ASN A 55 -12.18 -4.08 1.67
CA ASN A 55 -13.46 -3.89 2.34
C ASN A 55 -14.47 -5.02 2.06
N THR A 56 -14.56 -5.50 0.82
CA THR A 56 -15.41 -6.66 0.49
C THR A 56 -14.93 -7.92 1.21
N THR A 57 -13.62 -8.20 1.17
CA THR A 57 -13.02 -9.34 1.88
C THR A 57 -13.27 -9.26 3.39
N VAL A 58 -13.07 -8.09 4.00
CA VAL A 58 -13.30 -7.85 5.44
C VAL A 58 -14.77 -8.07 5.80
N ARG A 59 -15.71 -7.57 4.98
CA ARG A 59 -17.16 -7.75 5.21
C ARG A 59 -17.57 -9.21 5.21
N GLU A 60 -17.11 -9.99 4.23
CA GLU A 60 -17.38 -11.44 4.15
C GLU A 60 -16.78 -12.20 5.33
N GLN A 61 -15.54 -11.91 5.70
CA GLN A 61 -14.86 -12.58 6.81
C GLN A 61 -15.48 -12.25 8.17
N LEU A 62 -15.93 -11.01 8.38
CA LEU A 62 -16.65 -10.61 9.60
C LEU A 62 -18.05 -11.22 9.67
N ALA A 63 -18.77 -11.34 8.54
CA ALA A 63 -20.06 -12.02 8.50
C ALA A 63 -19.92 -13.52 8.86
N ASN A 64 -18.93 -14.20 8.30
CA ASN A 64 -18.64 -15.61 8.62
C ASN A 64 -18.21 -15.78 10.09
N LEU A 65 -17.38 -14.88 10.62
CA LEU A 65 -16.97 -14.88 12.02
C LEU A 65 -18.17 -14.70 12.95
N LYS A 66 -19.10 -13.78 12.63
CA LYS A 66 -20.34 -13.58 13.40
C LYS A 66 -21.14 -14.88 13.49
N THR A 67 -21.46 -15.51 12.36
CA THR A 67 -22.27 -16.73 12.32
C THR A 67 -21.63 -17.90 13.08
N LEU A 68 -20.30 -18.04 13.00
CA LEU A 68 -19.55 -19.06 13.74
C LEU A 68 -19.57 -18.80 15.26
N LEU A 69 -19.42 -17.55 15.69
CA LEU A 69 -19.49 -17.16 17.10
C LEU A 69 -20.90 -17.37 17.68
N GLU A 70 -21.95 -16.97 16.96
CA GLU A 70 -23.34 -17.15 17.39
C GLU A 70 -23.70 -18.63 17.56
N GLY A 71 -23.28 -19.49 16.63
CA GLY A 71 -23.48 -20.94 16.72
C GLY A 71 -22.71 -21.60 17.88
N GLU A 72 -21.42 -21.29 18.02
CA GLU A 72 -20.58 -21.88 19.07
C GLU A 72 -21.00 -21.44 20.49
N VAL A 73 -21.35 -20.16 20.67
CA VAL A 73 -21.85 -19.65 21.96
C VAL A 73 -23.18 -20.32 22.32
N ALA A 74 -24.11 -20.45 21.37
CA ALA A 74 -25.37 -21.15 21.62
C ALA A 74 -25.15 -22.63 21.99
N ALA A 75 -24.25 -23.33 21.29
CA ALA A 75 -23.90 -24.73 21.61
C ALA A 75 -23.34 -24.87 23.03
N ARG A 76 -22.39 -24.01 23.43
CA ARG A 76 -21.76 -24.04 24.76
C ARG A 76 -22.69 -23.66 25.89
N VAL A 77 -23.61 -22.72 25.67
CA VAL A 77 -24.64 -22.36 26.66
C VAL A 77 -25.66 -23.50 26.83
N ASN A 78 -26.06 -24.18 25.75
CA ASN A 78 -26.95 -25.34 25.82
C ASN A 78 -26.28 -26.55 26.51
N GLU A 79 -24.98 -26.78 26.25
CA GLU A 79 -24.19 -27.79 26.96
C GLU A 79 -24.08 -27.47 28.46
N MET A 80 -23.84 -26.20 28.82
CA MET A 80 -23.81 -25.75 30.22
C MET A 80 -25.15 -25.99 30.92
N ALA A 81 -26.27 -25.59 30.31
CA ALA A 81 -27.62 -25.82 30.85
C ALA A 81 -27.89 -27.32 31.06
N THR A 82 -27.65 -28.13 30.03
CA THR A 82 -27.81 -29.59 30.09
C THR A 82 -26.98 -30.23 31.22
N ASN A 83 -25.76 -29.74 31.46
CA ASN A 83 -24.91 -30.24 32.55
C ASN A 83 -25.39 -29.78 33.95
N ILE A 84 -25.96 -28.58 34.07
CA ILE A 84 -26.55 -28.08 35.32
C ILE A 84 -27.84 -28.85 35.66
N ASP A 85 -28.72 -29.06 34.69
CA ASP A 85 -29.97 -29.81 34.86
C ASP A 85 -29.72 -31.27 35.24
N ASN A 86 -28.80 -31.96 34.55
CA ASN A 86 -28.40 -33.33 34.90
C ASN A 86 -27.80 -33.43 36.31
N ALA A 87 -27.09 -32.40 36.77
CA ALA A 87 -26.55 -32.36 38.13
C ALA A 87 -27.65 -32.10 39.17
N PHE A 88 -28.62 -31.22 38.89
CA PHE A 88 -29.79 -30.96 39.74
C PHE A 88 -30.65 -32.21 39.92
N GLU A 89 -31.03 -32.86 38.82
CA GLU A 89 -31.84 -34.08 38.82
C GLU A 89 -31.17 -35.20 39.64
N LYS A 90 -29.88 -35.43 39.40
CA LYS A 90 -29.13 -36.51 40.05
C LYS A 90 -28.85 -36.28 41.54
N LYS A 91 -28.59 -35.04 41.97
CA LYS A 91 -28.16 -34.73 43.34
C LYS A 91 -29.26 -34.23 44.27
N ILE A 92 -30.32 -33.62 43.74
CA ILE A 92 -31.33 -32.92 44.56
C ILE A 92 -32.72 -33.49 44.32
N HIS A 93 -33.23 -33.44 43.08
CA HIS A 93 -34.62 -33.84 42.82
C HIS A 93 -34.86 -35.35 42.99
N GLY A 94 -33.96 -36.21 42.48
CA GLY A 94 -34.02 -37.66 42.67
C GLY A 94 -34.08 -38.07 44.14
N PRO A 95 -33.13 -37.64 45.00
CA PRO A 95 -33.17 -37.89 46.44
C PRO A 95 -34.42 -37.34 47.15
N LEU A 96 -34.87 -36.12 46.85
CA LEU A 96 -36.10 -35.57 47.42
C LEU A 96 -37.34 -36.43 47.10
N LYS A 97 -37.41 -36.94 45.86
CA LYS A 97 -38.47 -37.83 45.40
C LYS A 97 -38.46 -39.17 46.14
N GLN A 98 -37.30 -39.68 46.54
CA GLN A 98 -37.17 -40.86 47.39
C GLN A 98 -37.69 -40.59 48.80
N ILE A 99 -37.22 -39.54 49.50
CA ILE A 99 -37.66 -39.20 50.86
C ILE A 99 -39.19 -39.04 50.91
N ASN A 100 -39.78 -38.37 49.93
CA ASN A 100 -41.24 -38.19 49.84
C ASN A 100 -41.99 -39.54 49.72
N SER A 101 -41.41 -40.55 49.06
CA SER A 101 -41.98 -41.89 49.00
C SER A 101 -41.87 -42.65 50.32
N GLU A 102 -40.78 -42.45 51.07
CA GLU A 102 -40.54 -43.08 52.37
C GLU A 102 -41.43 -42.49 53.46
N LEU A 103 -41.55 -41.16 53.54
CA LEU A 103 -42.53 -40.46 54.40
C LEU A 103 -43.98 -40.89 54.11
N GLY A 104 -44.30 -41.18 52.84
CA GLY A 104 -45.60 -41.73 52.45
C GLY A 104 -45.92 -43.08 53.08
N ARG A 105 -44.91 -43.92 53.35
CA ARG A 105 -45.08 -45.23 54.02
C ARG A 105 -45.32 -45.06 55.53
N VAL A 106 -44.51 -44.23 56.18
CA VAL A 106 -44.65 -43.88 57.61
C VAL A 106 -46.07 -43.39 57.92
N LYS A 107 -46.65 -42.53 57.05
CA LYS A 107 -48.03 -42.07 57.19
C LYS A 107 -49.04 -43.22 57.23
N VAL A 108 -48.94 -44.18 56.30
CA VAL A 108 -49.85 -45.33 56.22
C VAL A 108 -49.73 -46.24 57.46
N ALA A 109 -48.51 -46.42 57.97
CA ALA A 109 -48.28 -47.18 59.20
C ALA A 109 -48.94 -46.51 60.44
N LEU A 110 -48.82 -45.19 60.57
CA LEU A 110 -49.48 -44.39 61.62
C LEU A 110 -51.02 -44.49 61.53
N GLU A 111 -51.60 -44.37 60.34
CA GLU A 111 -53.04 -44.51 60.13
C GLU A 111 -53.54 -45.92 60.52
N GLY A 112 -52.75 -46.95 60.23
CA GLY A 112 -52.99 -48.33 60.68
C GLY A 112 -52.97 -48.50 62.20
N TRP A 113 -52.02 -47.85 62.90
CA TRP A 113 -51.93 -47.86 64.35
C TRP A 113 -53.16 -47.22 65.02
N ILE A 114 -53.56 -46.03 64.54
CA ILE A 114 -54.74 -45.28 65.03
C ILE A 114 -56.02 -46.12 64.87
N SER A 115 -56.14 -46.87 63.76
CA SER A 115 -57.27 -47.77 63.50
C SER A 115 -57.36 -48.93 64.50
N LYS A 116 -56.21 -49.53 64.89
CA LYS A 116 -56.16 -50.57 65.93
C LYS A 116 -56.59 -50.02 67.30
N ALA A 117 -56.05 -48.87 67.73
CA ALA A 117 -56.33 -48.29 69.03
C ALA A 117 -57.83 -47.96 69.24
N LYS A 118 -58.50 -47.41 68.22
CA LYS A 118 -59.94 -47.08 68.27
C LYS A 118 -60.86 -48.28 68.52
N LYS A 119 -60.44 -49.51 68.16
CA LYS A 119 -61.24 -50.74 68.39
C LYS A 119 -61.32 -51.11 69.87
N VAL A 120 -60.25 -50.88 70.65
CA VAL A 120 -60.20 -51.19 72.09
C VAL A 120 -61.16 -50.28 72.86
N VAL A 121 -61.13 -48.97 72.59
CA VAL A 121 -62.02 -47.99 73.24
C VAL A 121 -63.49 -48.30 72.96
N LYS A 122 -63.84 -48.68 71.72
CA LYS A 122 -65.23 -49.03 71.35
C LYS A 122 -65.75 -50.26 72.09
N ALA A 123 -64.90 -51.24 72.42
CA ALA A 123 -65.30 -52.41 73.20
C ALA A 123 -65.71 -52.03 74.64
N ALA A 124 -64.95 -51.15 75.29
CA ALA A 124 -65.25 -50.68 76.65
C ALA A 124 -66.59 -49.91 76.70
N MET A 125 -66.83 -48.99 75.75
CA MET A 125 -68.09 -48.22 75.68
C MET A 125 -69.33 -49.11 75.56
N ASN A 126 -69.26 -50.22 74.80
CA ASN A 126 -70.39 -51.13 74.64
C ASN A 126 -70.81 -51.81 75.96
N LYS A 127 -69.87 -52.09 76.88
CA LYS A 127 -70.20 -52.73 78.17
C LYS A 127 -70.72 -51.75 79.22
N CYS A 128 -70.35 -50.47 79.15
CA CYS A 128 -71.03 -49.43 79.94
C CYS A 128 -72.54 -49.34 79.60
N ASN A 129 -72.90 -49.52 78.33
CA ASN A 129 -74.31 -49.51 77.89
C ASN A 129 -75.11 -50.74 78.37
N GLU A 130 -74.49 -51.88 78.64
CA GLU A 130 -75.15 -53.04 79.27
C GLU A 130 -75.46 -52.80 80.76
N ILE A 131 -74.62 -52.02 81.46
CA ILE A 131 -74.84 -51.66 82.87
C ILE A 131 -76.04 -50.70 83.00
N ILE A 132 -76.13 -49.69 82.12
CA ILE A 132 -77.26 -48.75 82.09
C ILE A 132 -78.59 -49.50 81.90
N LYS A 133 -78.62 -50.47 80.98
CA LYS A 133 -79.81 -51.31 80.68
C LYS A 133 -80.24 -52.28 81.80
N LYS A 134 -79.52 -52.35 82.92
CA LYS A 134 -79.98 -53.04 84.15
C LYS A 134 -80.47 -52.11 85.24
N LEU A 135 -80.34 -50.79 85.05
CA LEU A 135 -80.81 -49.76 85.98
C LEU A 135 -82.20 -49.20 85.58
N ASP A 136 -82.64 -49.41 84.34
CA ASP A 136 -83.94 -48.93 83.83
C ASP A 136 -85.13 -49.88 84.03
N GLY A 137 -84.88 -51.15 84.37
CA GLY A 137 -85.92 -52.14 84.68
C GLY A 137 -86.68 -52.72 83.48
N THR A 138 -86.22 -52.51 82.25
CA THR A 138 -87.03 -52.78 81.04
C THR A 138 -87.02 -54.23 80.50
N THR A 139 -86.94 -55.27 81.35
CA THR A 139 -86.98 -56.68 80.90
C THR A 139 -87.85 -57.63 81.74
N GLY A 140 -89.05 -57.95 81.24
CA GLY A 140 -89.62 -59.31 81.22
C GLY A 140 -90.08 -60.00 82.52
N THR A 141 -91.37 -60.36 82.54
CA THR A 141 -92.03 -61.43 83.34
C THR A 141 -91.98 -61.34 84.88
N ASP A 142 -93.15 -60.98 85.44
CA ASP A 142 -93.86 -61.63 86.56
C ASP A 142 -93.26 -61.67 87.98
N ASP A 143 -93.70 -60.73 88.84
CA ASP A 143 -94.37 -61.01 90.14
C ASP A 143 -94.82 -59.69 90.84
N PRO A 144 -96.13 -59.40 91.01
CA PRO A 144 -96.63 -58.06 91.36
C PRO A 144 -96.69 -57.65 92.85
N GLU A 145 -96.10 -58.38 93.81
CA GLU A 145 -96.17 -58.03 95.25
C GLU A 145 -95.13 -56.98 95.71
N LYS A 146 -93.96 -56.84 95.06
CA LYS A 146 -92.80 -56.11 95.61
C LYS A 146 -92.87 -54.57 95.57
N ARG A 147 -93.95 -53.95 95.08
CA ARG A 147 -94.01 -52.47 94.92
C ARG A 147 -94.36 -51.69 96.19
N LYS A 148 -94.89 -52.33 97.23
CA LYS A 148 -95.54 -51.65 98.36
C LYS A 148 -94.61 -51.24 99.52
N ALA A 149 -93.36 -51.69 99.52
CA ALA A 149 -92.39 -51.43 100.59
C ALA A 149 -91.57 -50.14 100.41
N VAL A 150 -91.46 -49.62 99.17
CA VAL A 150 -90.55 -48.50 98.83
C VAL A 150 -91.12 -47.14 99.21
N GLU A 151 -92.44 -46.95 99.05
CA GLU A 151 -93.11 -45.66 99.27
C GLU A 151 -93.06 -45.24 100.76
N ILE A 152 -93.21 -46.19 101.70
CA ILE A 152 -93.17 -45.95 103.17
C ILE A 152 -91.79 -45.46 103.65
N ALA A 153 -90.70 -45.82 102.97
CA ALA A 153 -89.35 -45.45 103.39
C ALA A 153 -89.01 -43.96 103.11
N ALA A 154 -89.71 -43.31 102.19
CA ALA A 154 -89.37 -41.96 101.72
C ALA A 154 -89.72 -40.86 102.74
N GLU A 155 -90.88 -40.94 103.41
CA GLU A 155 -91.36 -39.87 104.29
C GLU A 155 -90.55 -39.78 105.60
N ALA A 156 -90.01 -40.90 106.08
CA ALA A 156 -89.12 -40.93 107.25
C ALA A 156 -87.76 -40.24 107.03
N LEU A 157 -87.35 -39.98 105.78
CA LEU A 157 -86.09 -39.31 105.46
C LEU A 157 -86.17 -37.79 105.68
N ARG A 158 -87.32 -37.18 105.33
CA ARG A 158 -87.52 -35.72 105.32
C ARG A 158 -87.28 -35.07 106.68
N ALA A 159 -87.64 -35.74 107.78
CA ALA A 159 -87.48 -35.23 109.13
C ALA A 159 -86.02 -35.19 109.65
N LYS A 160 -85.07 -35.85 108.97
CA LYS A 160 -83.68 -35.97 109.43
C LYS A 160 -82.73 -34.91 108.86
N ALA A 161 -83.07 -34.28 107.74
CA ALA A 161 -82.22 -33.27 107.09
C ALA A 161 -81.97 -32.04 107.96
N GLN A 162 -82.96 -31.61 108.75
CA GLN A 162 -82.90 -30.35 109.52
C GLN A 162 -81.75 -30.33 110.55
N LYS A 163 -81.34 -31.48 111.09
CA LYS A 163 -80.26 -31.59 112.10
C LYS A 163 -78.85 -31.60 111.51
N LEU A 164 -78.70 -31.51 110.19
CA LEU A 164 -77.40 -31.45 109.52
C LEU A 164 -76.88 -30.01 109.39
N PHE A 165 -77.78 -29.02 109.52
CA PHE A 165 -77.48 -27.60 109.29
C PHE A 165 -76.61 -26.99 110.39
N ASP A 166 -76.91 -27.28 111.66
CA ASP A 166 -76.23 -26.74 112.83
C ASP A 166 -74.75 -27.20 112.96
N ALA A 167 -74.35 -28.20 112.17
CA ALA A 167 -72.99 -28.73 112.12
C ALA A 167 -72.04 -27.89 111.26
N ALA A 168 -72.40 -26.64 110.93
CA ALA A 168 -71.70 -25.75 110.00
C ALA A 168 -71.25 -24.39 110.63
N ASP A 169 -70.82 -24.35 111.91
CA ASP A 169 -70.51 -23.07 112.65
C ASP A 169 -69.10 -22.94 113.35
N SER A 170 -68.02 -23.65 112.96
CA SER A 170 -66.65 -23.57 113.60
C SER A 170 -65.30 -23.61 112.78
N VAL A 171 -65.20 -24.02 111.48
CA VAL A 171 -64.00 -23.98 110.58
C VAL A 171 -63.44 -22.61 110.17
N LYS A 172 -64.26 -21.56 110.01
CA LYS A 172 -63.90 -20.20 109.51
C LYS A 172 -62.49 -19.72 109.84
N ASN A 173 -62.07 -19.90 111.10
CA ASN A 173 -60.94 -19.20 111.69
C ASN A 173 -59.54 -19.69 111.23
N GLU A 174 -59.43 -20.62 110.27
CA GLU A 174 -58.12 -21.06 109.72
C GLU A 174 -57.76 -20.46 108.34
N ILE A 175 -58.74 -19.97 107.57
CA ILE A 175 -58.54 -19.57 106.16
C ILE A 175 -57.68 -18.30 106.00
N GLY A 176 -57.61 -17.45 107.03
CA GLY A 176 -56.88 -16.17 106.99
C GLY A 176 -55.37 -16.29 106.72
N SER A 177 -54.74 -17.44 107.02
CA SER A 177 -53.31 -17.65 106.77
C SER A 177 -52.98 -17.86 105.28
N TRP A 178 -53.88 -18.50 104.52
CA TRP A 178 -53.60 -18.94 103.15
C TRP A 178 -53.75 -17.81 102.12
N VAL A 179 -54.63 -16.84 102.38
CA VAL A 179 -54.85 -15.67 101.51
C VAL A 179 -53.58 -14.82 101.36
N GLY A 180 -52.78 -14.67 102.43
CA GLY A 180 -51.53 -13.91 102.40
C GLY A 180 -50.49 -14.51 101.45
N ASN A 181 -50.24 -15.82 101.55
CA ASN A 181 -49.28 -16.52 100.69
C ASN A 181 -49.69 -16.55 99.22
N ALA A 182 -50.99 -16.68 98.92
CA ALA A 182 -51.50 -16.63 97.56
C ALA A 182 -51.31 -15.24 96.92
N THR A 183 -51.56 -14.17 97.67
CA THR A 183 -51.50 -12.79 97.17
C THR A 183 -50.07 -12.39 96.78
N GLY A 184 -49.07 -12.75 97.58
CA GLY A 184 -47.66 -12.50 97.24
C GLY A 184 -47.22 -13.21 95.96
N LYS A 185 -47.55 -14.50 95.82
CA LYS A 185 -47.15 -15.31 94.67
C LYS A 185 -47.71 -14.86 93.33
N VAL A 186 -48.85 -14.18 93.31
CA VAL A 186 -49.42 -13.57 92.10
C VAL A 186 -48.69 -12.26 91.74
N GLY A 187 -48.28 -11.47 92.74
CA GLY A 187 -47.46 -10.27 92.54
C GLY A 187 -46.07 -10.59 91.98
N ASP A 188 -45.42 -11.63 92.52
CA ASP A 188 -44.14 -12.15 92.02
C ASP A 188 -44.23 -12.49 90.51
N LEU A 189 -45.34 -13.11 90.08
CA LEU A 189 -45.54 -13.60 88.72
C LEU A 189 -45.81 -12.48 87.70
N ASP A 190 -46.57 -11.45 88.08
CA ASP A 190 -46.80 -10.27 87.23
C ASP A 190 -45.50 -9.45 87.05
N LEU A 191 -44.69 -9.33 88.10
CA LEU A 191 -43.35 -8.72 88.00
C LEU A 191 -42.39 -9.52 87.13
N ALA A 192 -42.36 -10.85 87.27
CA ALA A 192 -41.54 -11.73 86.44
C ALA A 192 -41.92 -11.62 84.95
N LEU A 193 -43.21 -11.78 84.62
CA LEU A 193 -43.69 -11.70 83.22
C LEU A 193 -43.42 -10.33 82.57
N ARG A 194 -43.55 -9.22 83.31
CA ARG A 194 -43.19 -7.89 82.81
C ARG A 194 -41.69 -7.76 82.54
N LYS A 195 -40.86 -8.35 83.39
CA LYS A 195 -39.40 -8.35 83.21
C LYS A 195 -39.00 -9.21 82.02
N ASP A 196 -39.49 -10.44 81.92
CA ASP A 196 -39.15 -11.35 80.82
C ASP A 196 -39.54 -10.74 79.46
N LEU A 197 -40.70 -10.07 79.37
CA LEU A 197 -41.13 -9.37 78.14
C LEU A 197 -40.27 -8.13 77.82
N TYR A 198 -39.73 -7.44 78.84
CA TYR A 198 -38.81 -6.32 78.67
C TYR A 198 -37.41 -6.80 78.22
N ASP A 199 -36.90 -7.85 78.85
CA ASP A 199 -35.59 -8.43 78.54
C ASP A 199 -35.62 -9.07 77.14
N ILE A 200 -36.68 -9.80 76.76
CA ILE A 200 -36.90 -10.29 75.39
C ILE A 200 -36.95 -9.13 74.37
N LYS A 201 -37.65 -8.02 74.68
CA LYS A 201 -37.69 -6.84 73.80
C LYS A 201 -36.28 -6.27 73.56
N ASN A 202 -35.46 -6.20 74.60
CA ASN A 202 -34.10 -5.68 74.50
C ASN A 202 -33.17 -6.64 73.75
N SER A 203 -33.19 -7.94 74.06
CA SER A 203 -32.40 -8.94 73.33
C SER A 203 -32.74 -9.00 71.84
N ILE A 204 -34.00 -8.79 71.45
CA ILE A 204 -34.38 -8.65 70.03
C ILE A 204 -33.81 -7.35 69.43
N LYS A 205 -33.91 -6.22 70.14
CA LYS A 205 -33.37 -4.92 69.66
C LYS A 205 -31.85 -4.96 69.49
N GLU A 206 -31.14 -5.60 70.42
CA GLU A 206 -29.69 -5.81 70.39
C GLU A 206 -29.30 -6.78 69.28
N SER A 207 -29.92 -7.96 69.19
CA SER A 207 -29.63 -8.95 68.12
C SER A 207 -29.86 -8.39 66.72
N MET A 208 -30.90 -7.56 66.53
CA MET A 208 -31.14 -6.87 65.26
C MET A 208 -30.09 -5.81 64.96
N TRP A 209 -29.60 -5.08 65.96
CA TRP A 209 -28.52 -4.11 65.78
C TRP A 209 -27.17 -4.78 65.51
N ASP A 210 -26.86 -5.90 66.16
CA ASP A 210 -25.67 -6.70 65.87
C ASP A 210 -25.73 -7.24 64.44
N TYR A 211 -26.85 -7.84 64.00
CA TYR A 211 -27.01 -8.30 62.62
C TYR A 211 -26.83 -7.16 61.59
N ILE A 212 -27.39 -5.98 61.86
CA ILE A 212 -27.21 -4.80 61.01
C ILE A 212 -25.75 -4.30 61.01
N THR A 213 -25.05 -4.36 62.15
CA THR A 213 -23.71 -3.76 62.33
C THR A 213 -22.58 -4.69 61.92
N VAL A 214 -22.74 -6.00 62.14
CA VAL A 214 -21.74 -7.05 61.90
C VAL A 214 -21.91 -7.67 60.52
N ASP A 215 -23.12 -8.01 60.10
CA ASP A 215 -23.34 -8.73 58.83
C ASP A 215 -23.68 -7.78 57.67
N ILE A 216 -24.54 -6.78 57.88
CA ILE A 216 -24.99 -5.88 56.80
C ILE A 216 -24.01 -4.72 56.56
N LEU A 217 -23.58 -4.00 57.60
CA LEU A 217 -22.76 -2.80 57.45
C LEU A 217 -21.43 -3.04 56.72
N PRO A 218 -20.67 -4.14 56.97
CA PRO A 218 -19.43 -4.40 56.26
C PRO A 218 -19.67 -4.74 54.79
N GLN A 219 -20.75 -5.45 54.45
CA GLN A 219 -21.12 -5.70 53.05
C GLN A 219 -21.49 -4.41 52.32
N PHE A 220 -22.27 -3.53 52.96
CA PHE A 220 -22.59 -2.19 52.45
C PHE A 220 -21.32 -1.33 52.25
N ASN A 221 -20.39 -1.36 53.20
CA ASN A 221 -19.11 -0.66 53.09
C ASN A 221 -18.24 -1.23 51.95
N VAL A 222 -18.23 -2.55 51.71
CA VAL A 222 -17.52 -3.18 50.57
C VAL A 222 -18.13 -2.79 49.22
N VAL A 223 -19.45 -2.56 49.14
CA VAL A 223 -20.06 -1.97 47.94
C VAL A 223 -19.64 -0.51 47.79
N LYS A 224 -19.69 0.29 48.87
CA LYS A 224 -19.28 1.69 48.86
C LYS A 224 -17.82 1.89 48.45
N ASP A 225 -16.89 1.10 48.99
CA ASP A 225 -15.45 1.14 48.67
C ASP A 225 -15.17 0.88 47.17
N LYS A 226 -16.04 0.10 46.50
CA LYS A 226 -15.97 -0.21 45.06
C LYS A 226 -16.64 0.84 44.17
N VAL A 227 -17.45 1.74 44.74
CA VAL A 227 -18.23 2.74 43.99
C VAL A 227 -17.71 4.16 44.18
N GLY A 228 -17.61 4.64 45.43
CA GLY A 228 -17.49 6.07 45.76
C GLY A 228 -16.06 6.60 45.95
N GLU A 229 -15.95 7.89 46.26
CA GLU A 229 -14.67 8.57 46.51
C GLU A 229 -14.03 8.16 47.84
N ASN A 230 -12.72 7.90 47.80
CA ASN A 230 -11.94 7.36 48.93
C ASN A 230 -10.79 8.32 49.26
N GLU A 231 -11.12 9.49 49.81
CA GLU A 231 -10.19 10.63 50.03
C GLU A 231 -8.91 10.28 50.82
N THR A 232 -8.94 9.19 51.60
CA THR A 232 -7.87 8.84 52.56
C THR A 232 -6.79 7.91 51.99
N ARG A 233 -7.01 7.23 50.85
CA ARG A 233 -6.03 6.28 50.28
C ARG A 233 -5.09 6.94 49.26
N LYS A 234 -3.95 7.46 49.74
CA LYS A 234 -2.81 7.92 48.91
C LYS A 234 -1.97 6.77 48.30
N THR A 235 -2.57 5.61 48.03
CA THR A 235 -1.92 4.39 47.53
C THR A 235 -2.48 4.00 46.16
N LYS A 236 -1.61 3.52 45.25
CA LYS A 236 -1.85 3.46 43.79
C LYS A 236 -2.75 2.31 43.29
N ASP A 237 -3.82 1.96 44.00
CA ASP A 237 -4.72 0.87 43.61
C ASP A 237 -6.00 1.42 42.94
N ALA A 238 -6.01 1.42 41.60
CA ALA A 238 -7.07 1.97 40.74
C ALA A 238 -8.34 1.06 40.68
N GLY A 239 -8.94 0.79 41.85
CA GLY A 239 -9.93 -0.28 42.00
C GLY A 239 -11.41 0.11 41.87
N ASN A 240 -11.79 1.38 42.05
CA ASN A 240 -13.20 1.76 42.21
C ASN A 240 -13.81 2.47 40.98
N ILE A 241 -15.14 2.41 40.87
CA ILE A 241 -15.87 2.82 39.67
C ILE A 241 -15.75 4.32 39.42
N ASN A 242 -15.90 5.18 40.43
CA ASN A 242 -15.80 6.62 40.22
C ASN A 242 -14.37 7.09 39.85
N HIS A 243 -13.33 6.49 40.43
CA HIS A 243 -11.94 6.77 40.04
C HIS A 243 -11.68 6.35 38.58
N ASN A 244 -12.10 5.13 38.20
CA ASN A 244 -11.93 4.64 36.84
C ASN A 244 -12.81 5.40 35.82
N TRP A 245 -13.96 5.92 36.25
CA TRP A 245 -14.80 6.82 35.46
C TRP A 245 -14.13 8.18 35.25
N GLU A 246 -13.55 8.81 36.28
CA GLU A 246 -12.83 10.08 36.14
C GLU A 246 -11.51 9.94 35.36
N GLU A 247 -10.79 8.81 35.49
CA GLU A 247 -9.67 8.44 34.61
C GLU A 247 -10.11 8.30 33.13
N LEU A 248 -11.22 7.61 32.87
CA LEU A 248 -11.76 7.41 31.52
C LEU A 248 -12.26 8.73 30.93
N LYS A 249 -13.02 9.51 31.71
CA LYS A 249 -13.52 10.84 31.36
C LYS A 249 -12.37 11.80 31.08
N LYS A 250 -11.28 11.76 31.86
CA LYS A 250 -10.05 12.50 31.58
C LYS A 250 -9.44 12.08 30.23
N LYS A 251 -9.22 10.79 29.99
CA LYS A 251 -8.63 10.27 28.74
C LYS A 251 -9.49 10.58 27.51
N ILE A 252 -10.81 10.45 27.60
CA ILE A 252 -11.75 10.85 26.53
C ILE A 252 -11.71 12.37 26.32
N THR A 253 -11.60 13.16 27.39
CA THR A 253 -11.44 14.63 27.27
C THR A 253 -10.11 15.01 26.63
N GLU A 254 -9.02 14.30 26.92
CA GLU A 254 -7.71 14.48 26.30
C GLU A 254 -7.79 14.18 24.79
N TYR A 255 -8.25 13.00 24.38
CA TYR A 255 -8.42 12.67 22.96
C TYR A 255 -9.44 13.57 22.24
N SER A 256 -10.53 13.97 22.89
CA SER A 256 -11.50 14.92 22.31
C SER A 256 -10.90 16.33 22.15
N ASN A 257 -9.94 16.72 22.99
CA ASN A 257 -9.23 17.98 22.84
C ASN A 257 -8.27 17.93 21.65
N ASP A 258 -7.47 16.86 21.51
CA ASP A 258 -6.56 16.67 20.37
C ASP A 258 -7.30 16.68 19.03
N ILE A 259 -8.55 16.21 19.01
CA ILE A 259 -9.42 16.21 17.83
C ILE A 259 -10.01 17.60 17.57
N TYR A 260 -10.62 18.26 18.56
CA TYR A 260 -11.54 19.38 18.31
C TYR A 260 -11.18 20.73 18.97
N LYS A 261 -10.32 20.78 20.00
CA LYS A 261 -10.25 22.00 20.84
C LYS A 261 -9.68 23.21 20.10
N HIS A 262 -10.36 24.35 20.24
CA HIS A 262 -9.75 25.65 20.06
C HIS A 262 -8.83 25.98 21.26
N GLU A 263 -7.61 26.36 20.94
CA GLU A 263 -6.50 26.84 21.78
C GLU A 263 -6.46 26.44 23.27
N MET A 264 -5.49 25.59 23.60
CA MET A 264 -4.69 25.75 24.81
C MET A 264 -3.20 25.82 24.42
N ASN A 265 -2.47 26.78 24.99
CA ASN A 265 -1.02 26.96 24.79
C ASN A 265 -0.55 27.05 23.32
N GLY A 266 -1.39 27.59 22.42
CA GLY A 266 -1.04 27.79 21.00
C GLY A 266 -1.07 26.53 20.12
N VAL A 267 -1.68 25.43 20.60
CA VAL A 267 -1.89 24.22 19.79
C VAL A 267 -3.39 23.93 19.67
N SER A 268 -3.92 24.09 18.46
CA SER A 268 -5.31 23.77 18.13
C SER A 268 -5.45 22.30 17.67
N GLY A 269 -6.58 21.69 18.01
CA GLY A 269 -6.90 20.31 17.62
C GLY A 269 -6.97 20.11 16.10
N HIS A 270 -6.88 18.86 15.64
CA HIS A 270 -6.76 18.55 14.21
C HIS A 270 -7.93 19.06 13.35
N ILE A 271 -9.18 18.98 13.83
CA ILE A 271 -10.36 19.50 13.13
C ILE A 271 -10.41 21.03 13.22
N ALA A 272 -10.14 21.61 14.40
CA ALA A 272 -10.06 23.07 14.55
C ALA A 272 -9.07 23.68 13.56
N ARG A 273 -7.88 23.10 13.39
CA ARG A 273 -6.90 23.56 12.39
C ARG A 273 -7.37 23.41 10.94
N ILE A 274 -8.23 22.43 10.62
CA ILE A 274 -8.86 22.33 9.30
C ILE A 274 -9.86 23.48 9.12
N ILE A 275 -10.71 23.75 10.12
CA ILE A 275 -11.68 24.85 10.12
C ILE A 275 -10.97 26.19 9.95
N THR A 276 -9.94 26.49 10.76
CA THR A 276 -9.13 27.73 10.65
C THR A 276 -8.49 27.88 9.27
N ASN A 277 -7.95 26.79 8.71
CA ASN A 277 -7.36 26.82 7.36
C ASN A 277 -8.42 27.03 6.26
N MET A 278 -9.63 26.48 6.42
CA MET A 278 -10.74 26.70 5.50
C MET A 278 -11.28 28.13 5.57
N GLY A 279 -11.43 28.71 6.76
CA GLY A 279 -11.75 30.13 6.92
C GLY A 279 -10.68 31.04 6.33
N THR A 280 -9.40 30.70 6.51
CA THR A 280 -8.27 31.42 5.89
C THR A 280 -8.30 31.33 4.37
N TYR A 281 -8.66 30.18 3.79
CA TYR A 281 -8.79 30.01 2.34
C TYR A 281 -10.03 30.73 1.78
N ALA A 282 -11.18 30.62 2.44
CA ALA A 282 -12.40 31.33 2.05
C ALA A 282 -12.26 32.85 2.18
N GLY A 283 -11.46 33.33 3.15
CA GLY A 283 -11.05 34.73 3.26
C GLY A 283 -10.32 35.27 2.02
N LYS A 284 -9.70 34.42 1.19
CA LYS A 284 -9.13 34.82 -0.11
C LYS A 284 -10.18 35.16 -1.16
N PHE A 285 -11.47 35.01 -0.88
CA PHE A 285 -12.56 35.38 -1.80
C PHE A 285 -13.15 36.76 -1.46
N THR A 286 -12.52 37.49 -0.53
CA THR A 286 -12.69 38.96 -0.34
C THR A 286 -11.86 39.75 -1.37
N GLU A 287 -12.22 41.01 -1.64
CA GLU A 287 -11.87 41.78 -2.85
C GLU A 287 -10.40 41.67 -3.31
N GLU A 288 -9.43 42.14 -2.49
CA GLU A 288 -8.00 42.10 -2.86
C GLU A 288 -7.43 40.67 -2.88
N GLY A 289 -7.93 39.77 -2.03
CA GLY A 289 -7.55 38.36 -2.05
C GLY A 289 -8.05 37.65 -3.30
N PHE A 290 -9.26 38.00 -3.77
CA PHE A 290 -9.90 37.37 -4.90
C PHE A 290 -9.28 37.85 -6.20
N LYS A 291 -9.05 39.16 -6.31
CA LYS A 291 -8.21 39.80 -7.33
C LYS A 291 -6.84 39.13 -7.47
N ALA A 292 -6.17 38.79 -6.37
CA ALA A 292 -4.90 38.04 -6.40
C ALA A 292 -5.09 36.59 -6.89
N THR A 293 -6.12 35.90 -6.39
CA THR A 293 -6.47 34.51 -6.79
C THR A 293 -6.80 34.43 -8.30
N VAL A 294 -7.57 35.38 -8.83
CA VAL A 294 -7.91 35.48 -10.26
C VAL A 294 -6.68 35.81 -11.10
N LYS A 295 -5.74 36.63 -10.59
CA LYS A 295 -4.45 36.86 -11.27
C LYS A 295 -3.64 35.57 -11.38
N GLU A 296 -3.56 34.79 -10.28
CA GLU A 296 -2.89 33.49 -10.26
C GLU A 296 -3.52 32.50 -11.27
N TRP A 297 -4.86 32.46 -11.35
CA TRP A 297 -5.56 31.64 -12.34
C TRP A 297 -5.27 32.09 -13.78
N ILE A 298 -5.20 33.40 -14.07
CA ILE A 298 -4.84 33.90 -15.40
C ILE A 298 -3.38 33.60 -15.74
N ILE A 299 -2.45 33.69 -14.79
CA ILE A 299 -1.05 33.27 -15.00
C ILE A 299 -1.01 31.79 -15.38
N ASN A 300 -1.73 30.92 -14.64
CA ASN A 300 -1.81 29.49 -14.96
C ASN A 300 -2.45 29.20 -16.33
N ILE A 301 -3.39 30.01 -16.80
CA ILE A 301 -3.98 29.93 -18.16
C ILE A 301 -2.97 30.36 -19.26
N VAL A 302 -2.00 31.21 -18.93
CA VAL A 302 -1.00 31.80 -19.86
C VAL A 302 0.39 31.13 -19.73
N ASN A 303 0.52 30.15 -18.83
CA ASN A 303 1.66 29.25 -18.76
C ASN A 303 1.67 28.28 -19.96
N ASP A 304 2.81 27.60 -20.16
CA ASP A 304 3.13 26.93 -21.44
C ASP A 304 2.18 25.79 -21.85
N GLU A 305 1.38 25.25 -20.93
CA GLU A 305 0.40 24.18 -21.18
C GLU A 305 -0.77 24.59 -22.09
N ASN A 306 -1.06 25.87 -22.25
CA ASN A 306 -2.17 26.35 -23.08
C ASN A 306 -1.72 26.68 -24.52
N GLU A 307 -1.46 25.62 -25.31
CA GLU A 307 -0.95 25.70 -26.68
C GLU A 307 -1.65 26.77 -27.55
N TYR A 308 -2.97 26.96 -27.43
CA TYR A 308 -3.70 27.92 -28.26
C TYR A 308 -3.50 29.38 -27.83
N VAL A 309 -3.47 29.67 -26.51
CA VAL A 309 -3.16 31.02 -26.02
C VAL A 309 -1.72 31.37 -26.37
N ASN A 310 -0.81 30.42 -26.16
CA ASN A 310 0.61 30.61 -26.44
C ASN A 310 0.87 30.77 -27.95
N ASP A 311 0.22 30.02 -28.84
CA ASP A 311 0.26 30.24 -30.29
C ASP A 311 -0.12 31.67 -30.70
N LYS A 312 -1.09 32.30 -30.02
CA LYS A 312 -1.48 33.69 -30.32
C LYS A 312 -0.52 34.72 -29.75
N LEU A 313 0.02 34.49 -28.55
CA LEU A 313 1.02 35.38 -27.95
C LEU A 313 2.36 35.30 -28.69
N GLN A 314 2.79 34.11 -29.09
CA GLN A 314 3.95 33.87 -29.96
C GLN A 314 3.80 34.62 -31.28
N LYS A 315 2.67 34.46 -31.99
CA LYS A 315 2.40 35.18 -33.26
C LYS A 315 2.24 36.67 -33.10
N TYR A 316 1.80 37.16 -31.94
CA TYR A 316 1.85 38.58 -31.63
C TYR A 316 3.32 39.06 -31.53
N LEU A 317 4.17 38.34 -30.78
CA LEU A 317 5.58 38.67 -30.58
C LEU A 317 6.37 38.58 -31.90
N GLU A 318 6.17 37.55 -32.71
CA GLU A 318 6.78 37.39 -34.04
C GLU A 318 6.48 38.59 -34.95
N ASN A 319 5.22 38.98 -35.06
CA ASN A 319 4.79 40.10 -35.92
C ASN A 319 5.24 41.48 -35.41
N ASN A 320 5.51 41.62 -34.10
CA ASN A 320 5.89 42.89 -33.48
C ASN A 320 7.30 42.92 -32.88
N TYR A 321 8.15 41.93 -33.17
CA TYR A 321 9.44 41.78 -32.47
C TYR A 321 10.32 43.03 -32.53
N GLY A 322 10.34 43.74 -33.66
CA GLY A 322 11.09 45.00 -33.80
C GLY A 322 10.60 46.16 -32.91
N GLN A 323 9.38 46.10 -32.36
CA GLN A 323 8.73 47.19 -31.62
C GLN A 323 8.50 46.89 -30.12
N VAL A 324 8.49 45.62 -29.70
CA VAL A 324 8.36 45.23 -28.28
C VAL A 324 9.65 45.55 -27.51
N SER A 325 9.51 46.10 -26.30
CA SER A 325 10.64 46.41 -25.40
C SER A 325 11.39 45.14 -24.99
N HIS A 326 12.70 45.26 -24.86
CA HIS A 326 13.61 44.26 -24.28
C HIS A 326 13.12 43.69 -22.92
N THR A 327 12.38 44.46 -22.12
CA THR A 327 11.81 44.06 -20.82
C THR A 327 10.85 42.87 -20.91
N TYR A 328 10.26 42.63 -22.08
CA TYR A 328 9.25 41.59 -22.31
C TYR A 328 9.74 40.49 -23.28
N LYS A 329 11.03 40.49 -23.63
CA LYS A 329 11.69 39.53 -24.53
C LYS A 329 12.68 38.65 -23.77
N ASN A 330 12.96 37.45 -24.29
CA ASN A 330 14.05 36.63 -23.80
C ASN A 330 15.43 37.23 -24.15
N ALA A 331 16.40 36.99 -23.28
CA ALA A 331 17.74 37.58 -23.35
C ALA A 331 18.64 36.98 -24.45
N ASP A 332 18.25 35.85 -25.03
CA ASP A 332 18.92 35.19 -26.16
C ASP A 332 18.47 35.74 -27.54
N GLY A 333 17.43 36.58 -27.56
CA GLY A 333 16.85 37.13 -28.77
C GLY A 333 15.75 36.28 -29.43
N THR A 334 15.24 35.24 -28.75
CA THR A 334 14.06 34.49 -29.20
C THR A 334 12.77 35.33 -29.15
N ASN A 335 11.78 34.93 -29.94
CA ASN A 335 10.45 35.56 -29.98
C ASN A 335 9.51 35.03 -28.89
N ASP A 336 10.05 34.32 -27.90
CA ASP A 336 9.29 33.50 -26.95
C ASP A 336 8.69 34.32 -25.80
N ILE A 337 7.64 33.76 -25.19
CA ILE A 337 6.81 34.43 -24.17
C ILE A 337 7.55 34.49 -22.83
N THR A 338 7.88 35.70 -22.37
CA THR A 338 8.48 35.89 -21.03
C THR A 338 7.45 35.89 -19.91
N ASP A 339 7.82 35.40 -18.73
CA ASP A 339 6.99 35.47 -17.52
C ASP A 339 6.64 36.91 -17.12
N THR A 340 7.49 37.89 -17.47
CA THR A 340 7.21 39.32 -17.36
C THR A 340 6.00 39.73 -18.22
N PHE A 341 5.94 39.23 -19.46
CA PHE A 341 4.81 39.47 -20.36
C PHE A 341 3.54 38.73 -19.89
N ARG A 342 3.64 37.45 -19.45
CA ARG A 342 2.51 36.72 -18.83
C ARG A 342 1.92 37.49 -17.65
N ASN A 343 2.78 37.97 -16.75
CA ASN A 343 2.37 38.74 -15.57
C ASN A 343 1.70 40.06 -15.90
N LEU A 344 2.14 40.75 -16.96
CA LEU A 344 1.52 41.97 -17.43
C LEU A 344 0.13 41.70 -18.03
N ILE A 345 -0.01 40.68 -18.88
CA ILE A 345 -1.30 40.28 -19.44
C ILE A 345 -2.29 39.96 -18.31
N ALA A 346 -1.87 39.17 -17.32
CA ALA A 346 -2.68 38.87 -16.15
C ALA A 346 -3.06 40.13 -15.35
N GLN A 347 -2.12 41.07 -15.16
CA GLN A 347 -2.36 42.30 -14.42
C GLN A 347 -3.36 43.24 -15.12
N VAL A 348 -3.20 43.49 -16.43
CA VAL A 348 -4.12 44.37 -17.18
C VAL A 348 -5.52 43.77 -17.21
N ILE A 349 -5.63 42.45 -17.47
CA ILE A 349 -6.92 41.75 -17.48
C ILE A 349 -7.63 41.86 -16.12
N VAL A 350 -6.94 41.56 -15.01
CA VAL A 350 -7.54 41.67 -13.66
C VAL A 350 -7.97 43.09 -13.34
N GLN A 351 -7.18 44.11 -13.72
CA GLN A 351 -7.56 45.51 -13.53
C GLN A 351 -8.85 45.91 -14.27
N LYS A 352 -9.16 45.30 -15.41
CA LYS A 352 -10.44 45.51 -16.12
C LYS A 352 -11.59 44.72 -15.49
N LEU A 353 -11.33 43.50 -15.02
CA LEU A 353 -12.33 42.68 -14.32
C LEU A 353 -12.74 43.26 -12.96
N GLN A 354 -11.86 44.03 -12.30
CA GLN A 354 -12.13 44.65 -10.99
C GLN A 354 -13.48 45.38 -10.97
N ASN A 355 -13.66 46.34 -11.89
CA ASN A 355 -14.74 47.32 -11.82
C ASN A 355 -16.09 46.82 -12.36
N GLU A 356 -16.12 45.72 -13.11
CA GLU A 356 -17.37 45.18 -13.70
C GLU A 356 -17.75 43.79 -13.18
N VAL A 357 -16.79 42.93 -12.83
CA VAL A 357 -17.04 41.53 -12.42
C VAL A 357 -16.76 41.30 -10.93
N ILE A 358 -15.66 41.82 -10.40
CA ILE A 358 -15.18 41.54 -9.03
C ILE A 358 -15.78 42.48 -7.97
N LYS A 359 -16.07 43.75 -8.31
CA LYS A 359 -16.61 44.81 -7.42
C LYS A 359 -17.75 44.44 -6.45
N ASP A 360 -18.56 43.43 -6.74
CA ASP A 360 -19.68 43.01 -5.89
C ASP A 360 -19.33 41.83 -4.95
N ILE A 361 -18.10 41.27 -5.04
CA ILE A 361 -17.65 40.05 -4.35
C ILE A 361 -17.74 40.14 -2.83
N ASP A 362 -17.24 41.23 -2.23
CA ASP A 362 -17.19 41.42 -0.78
C ASP A 362 -18.58 41.45 -0.16
N ARG A 363 -19.54 42.10 -0.83
CA ARG A 363 -20.94 42.15 -0.40
C ARG A 363 -21.61 40.77 -0.41
N MET A 364 -21.10 39.83 -1.19
CA MET A 364 -21.65 38.48 -1.34
C MET A 364 -20.92 37.45 -0.48
N VAL A 365 -19.61 37.63 -0.26
CA VAL A 365 -18.74 36.68 0.45
C VAL A 365 -18.62 37.00 1.93
N THR A 366 -18.42 38.27 2.32
CA THR A 366 -18.18 38.66 3.72
C THR A 366 -19.32 38.23 4.67
N PRO A 367 -20.62 38.37 4.34
CA PRO A 367 -21.69 37.88 5.21
C PRO A 367 -21.66 36.36 5.46
N LEU A 368 -21.17 35.57 4.51
CA LEU A 368 -21.01 34.11 4.67
C LEU A 368 -19.79 33.78 5.55
N LEU A 369 -18.73 34.58 5.49
CA LEU A 369 -17.56 34.45 6.37
C LEU A 369 -17.88 34.85 7.81
N GLU A 370 -18.65 35.92 8.02
CA GLU A 370 -19.11 36.38 9.34
C GLU A 370 -20.13 35.42 9.96
N ALA A 371 -21.06 34.88 9.17
CA ALA A 371 -22.03 33.89 9.62
C ALA A 371 -21.46 32.47 9.78
N ALA A 372 -20.19 32.25 9.42
CA ALA A 372 -19.60 30.92 9.40
C ALA A 372 -19.60 30.24 10.78
N ASP A 373 -19.11 30.92 11.82
CA ASP A 373 -19.11 30.44 13.21
C ASP A 373 -18.63 28.96 13.27
N ASP A 374 -17.39 28.78 12.81
CA ASP A 374 -16.64 27.51 12.60
C ASP A 374 -17.25 26.47 11.64
N LYS A 375 -18.34 26.77 10.95
CA LYS A 375 -19.02 25.81 10.05
C LYS A 375 -18.39 25.75 8.66
N ILE A 376 -17.86 24.55 8.34
CA ILE A 376 -17.24 24.20 7.06
C ILE A 376 -18.15 24.48 5.85
N ASN A 377 -19.46 24.31 5.97
CA ASN A 377 -20.43 24.56 4.90
C ASN A 377 -20.44 26.04 4.45
N GLN A 378 -20.38 26.99 5.38
CA GLN A 378 -20.37 28.43 5.07
C GLN A 378 -19.07 28.86 4.39
N TYR A 379 -17.92 28.33 4.81
CA TYR A 379 -16.65 28.57 4.11
C TYR A 379 -16.63 27.99 2.69
N LEU A 380 -17.25 26.81 2.46
CA LEU A 380 -17.41 26.27 1.12
C LEU A 380 -18.39 27.10 0.27
N GLN A 381 -19.50 27.57 0.85
CA GLN A 381 -20.47 28.46 0.18
C GLN A 381 -19.84 29.81 -0.20
N ALA A 382 -19.00 30.39 0.65
CA ALA A 382 -18.24 31.61 0.37
C ALA A 382 -17.34 31.46 -0.88
N VAL A 383 -16.56 30.37 -0.95
CA VAL A 383 -15.72 30.05 -2.12
C VAL A 383 -16.56 29.78 -3.37
N GLN A 384 -17.64 29.01 -3.24
CA GLN A 384 -18.55 28.69 -4.34
C GLN A 384 -19.21 29.95 -4.91
N MET A 385 -19.74 30.82 -4.05
CA MET A 385 -20.37 32.10 -4.40
C MET A 385 -19.43 32.97 -5.23
N GLY A 386 -18.16 33.07 -4.83
CA GLY A 386 -17.18 33.85 -5.57
C GLY A 386 -16.80 33.24 -6.92
N CYS A 387 -16.70 31.91 -7.00
CA CYS A 387 -16.52 31.20 -8.26
C CYS A 387 -17.70 31.42 -9.22
N ASP A 388 -18.94 31.32 -8.73
CA ASP A 388 -20.15 31.47 -9.56
C ASP A 388 -20.38 32.92 -10.02
N GLN A 389 -20.07 33.91 -9.17
CA GLN A 389 -20.11 35.35 -9.50
C GLN A 389 -19.08 35.70 -10.58
N LEU A 390 -17.84 35.23 -10.44
CA LEU A 390 -16.79 35.44 -11.45
C LEU A 390 -17.17 34.82 -12.79
N ALA A 391 -17.62 33.57 -12.80
CA ALA A 391 -18.05 32.90 -14.01
C ALA A 391 -19.24 33.62 -14.69
N GLY A 392 -20.25 34.05 -13.91
CA GLY A 392 -21.40 34.77 -14.46
C GLY A 392 -21.05 36.14 -15.07
N GLY A 393 -20.16 36.90 -14.40
CA GLY A 393 -19.66 38.16 -14.95
C GLY A 393 -18.79 37.97 -16.20
N LEU A 394 -18.00 36.89 -16.24
CA LEU A 394 -17.19 36.55 -17.43
C LEU A 394 -18.04 36.03 -18.60
N GLU A 395 -19.11 35.29 -18.34
CA GLU A 395 -20.09 34.89 -19.36
C GLU A 395 -20.70 36.14 -20.03
N GLY A 396 -21.13 37.13 -19.24
CA GLY A 396 -21.61 38.42 -19.77
C GLY A 396 -20.55 39.20 -20.57
N VAL A 397 -19.29 39.19 -20.12
CA VAL A 397 -18.13 39.74 -20.85
C VAL A 397 -17.90 39.05 -22.20
N ILE A 398 -18.14 37.73 -22.27
CA ILE A 398 -17.99 36.92 -23.49
C ILE A 398 -19.14 37.16 -24.47
N GLU A 399 -20.38 37.24 -23.99
CA GLU A 399 -21.55 37.56 -24.81
C GLU A 399 -21.48 39.00 -25.37
N ALA A 400 -21.09 39.97 -24.53
CA ALA A 400 -20.88 41.36 -24.93
C ALA A 400 -19.62 41.58 -25.79
N LYS A 401 -18.70 40.60 -25.82
CA LYS A 401 -17.37 40.64 -26.48
C LYS A 401 -16.49 41.81 -26.00
N ARG A 402 -16.65 42.22 -24.74
CA ARG A 402 -16.03 43.41 -24.13
C ARG A 402 -15.60 43.10 -22.69
N VAL A 403 -14.40 43.50 -22.30
CA VAL A 403 -13.89 43.42 -20.92
C VAL A 403 -13.76 44.85 -20.41
N ALA A 404 -14.46 45.19 -19.33
CA ALA A 404 -14.91 46.57 -19.13
C ALA A 404 -15.75 47.08 -20.33
N GLN A 405 -16.01 48.39 -20.42
CA GLN A 405 -16.59 49.02 -21.61
C GLN A 405 -15.67 49.04 -22.86
N MET A 406 -14.68 48.15 -22.94
CA MET A 406 -13.64 48.06 -23.97
C MET A 406 -13.75 46.73 -24.73
N SER A 407 -13.57 46.72 -26.05
CA SER A 407 -13.50 45.47 -26.81
C SER A 407 -12.20 44.71 -26.52
N TYR A 408 -12.10 43.44 -26.95
CA TYR A 408 -10.85 42.69 -26.85
C TYR A 408 -9.68 43.35 -27.60
N ASP A 409 -9.95 44.04 -28.73
CA ASP A 409 -8.94 44.81 -29.47
C ASP A 409 -8.50 46.08 -28.72
N ASP A 410 -9.39 46.72 -27.96
CA ASP A 410 -9.04 47.89 -27.13
C ASP A 410 -8.15 47.47 -25.95
N VAL A 411 -8.47 46.34 -25.29
CA VAL A 411 -7.64 45.76 -24.21
C VAL A 411 -6.30 45.27 -24.74
N ALA A 412 -6.28 44.66 -25.93
CA ALA A 412 -5.03 44.33 -26.62
C ALA A 412 -4.20 45.58 -26.95
N GLY A 413 -4.83 46.66 -27.42
CA GLY A 413 -4.17 47.95 -27.70
C GLY A 413 -3.57 48.62 -26.45
N GLU A 414 -4.16 48.42 -25.27
CA GLU A 414 -3.63 48.90 -24.00
C GLU A 414 -2.41 48.09 -23.54
N ILE A 415 -2.46 46.75 -23.69
CA ILE A 415 -1.30 45.88 -23.46
C ILE A 415 -0.17 46.24 -24.45
N GLU A 416 -0.47 46.44 -25.73
CA GLU A 416 0.48 46.93 -26.74
C GLU A 416 1.13 48.26 -26.32
N THR A 417 0.36 49.19 -25.78
CA THR A 417 0.84 50.52 -25.36
C THR A 417 1.84 50.45 -24.21
N ILE A 418 1.77 49.41 -23.38
CA ILE A 418 2.71 49.18 -22.26
C ILE A 418 3.99 48.45 -22.71
N ILE A 419 3.90 47.57 -23.71
CA ILE A 419 5.03 46.74 -24.16
C ILE A 419 5.81 47.29 -25.35
N THR A 420 5.27 48.25 -26.12
CA THR A 420 5.92 48.78 -27.33
C THR A 420 6.71 50.08 -27.09
N THR A 421 7.82 50.26 -27.81
CA THR A 421 8.70 51.44 -27.70
C THR A 421 8.49 52.48 -28.81
N SER A 422 7.53 52.24 -29.71
CA SER A 422 7.29 53.01 -30.94
C SER A 422 5.81 53.38 -31.05
N LYS A 423 5.51 54.64 -31.37
CA LYS A 423 4.14 55.13 -31.63
C LYS A 423 3.67 54.94 -33.08
N ASN A 424 4.42 54.22 -33.91
CA ASN A 424 3.98 53.92 -35.27
C ASN A 424 2.78 52.95 -35.25
N THR A 425 1.93 53.04 -36.26
CA THR A 425 0.73 52.19 -36.37
C THR A 425 1.10 50.71 -36.53
N VAL A 426 0.92 49.96 -35.44
CA VAL A 426 1.04 48.50 -35.39
C VAL A 426 0.11 47.85 -36.43
N PRO A 427 0.54 46.80 -37.16
CA PRO A 427 -0.32 46.09 -38.10
C PRO A 427 -1.55 45.50 -37.40
N SER A 428 -2.76 45.78 -37.90
CA SER A 428 -4.02 45.32 -37.30
C SER A 428 -4.10 43.80 -37.12
N LEU A 429 -3.46 43.03 -38.02
CA LEU A 429 -3.35 41.58 -37.93
C LEU A 429 -2.67 41.12 -36.63
N ALA A 430 -1.61 41.81 -36.20
CA ALA A 430 -0.86 41.44 -35.00
C ALA A 430 -1.69 41.67 -33.73
N ARG A 431 -2.39 42.83 -33.65
CA ARG A 431 -3.32 43.14 -32.56
C ARG A 431 -4.42 42.08 -32.44
N SER A 432 -4.96 41.61 -33.57
CA SER A 432 -6.01 40.58 -33.58
C SER A 432 -5.58 39.27 -32.91
N HIS A 433 -4.28 38.92 -32.92
CA HIS A 433 -3.78 37.75 -32.20
C HIS A 433 -3.80 37.96 -30.69
N LEU A 434 -3.36 39.13 -30.21
CA LEU A 434 -3.41 39.48 -28.80
C LEU A 434 -4.87 39.61 -28.30
N ALA A 435 -5.79 40.14 -29.12
CA ALA A 435 -7.22 40.19 -28.81
C ALA A 435 -7.86 38.78 -28.71
N GLU A 436 -7.54 37.87 -29.64
CA GLU A 436 -7.97 36.47 -29.53
C GLU A 436 -7.34 35.76 -28.32
N ALA A 437 -6.09 36.09 -27.94
CA ALA A 437 -5.49 35.59 -26.71
C ALA A 437 -6.27 36.06 -25.47
N VAL A 438 -6.58 37.36 -25.35
CA VAL A 438 -7.41 37.92 -24.27
C VAL A 438 -8.77 37.22 -24.22
N ARG A 439 -9.45 37.05 -25.36
CA ARG A 439 -10.75 36.35 -25.43
C ARG A 439 -10.66 34.90 -24.97
N ARG A 440 -9.58 34.18 -25.30
CA ARG A 440 -9.35 32.79 -24.87
C ARG A 440 -9.05 32.68 -23.39
N ILE A 441 -8.32 33.65 -22.83
CA ILE A 441 -8.09 33.76 -21.39
C ILE A 441 -9.42 33.93 -20.64
N MET A 442 -10.34 34.78 -21.13
CA MET A 442 -11.69 34.92 -20.55
C MET A 442 -12.47 33.59 -20.57
N ILE A 443 -12.47 32.88 -21.69
CA ILE A 443 -13.16 31.58 -21.80
C ILE A 443 -12.57 30.54 -20.84
N ALA A 444 -11.24 30.42 -20.78
CA ALA A 444 -10.58 29.47 -19.88
C ALA A 444 -10.84 29.81 -18.39
N LEU A 445 -10.78 31.09 -18.03
CA LEU A 445 -11.05 31.57 -16.67
C LEU A 445 -12.51 31.32 -16.26
N THR A 446 -13.46 31.52 -17.18
CA THR A 446 -14.88 31.18 -17.00
C THR A 446 -15.05 29.71 -16.67
N LEU A 447 -14.41 28.84 -17.45
CA LEU A 447 -14.50 27.38 -17.28
C LEU A 447 -13.88 26.92 -15.95
N ILE A 448 -12.72 27.46 -15.54
CA ILE A 448 -12.09 27.16 -14.25
C ILE A 448 -13.01 27.59 -13.10
N ALA A 449 -13.54 28.81 -13.15
CA ALA A 449 -14.44 29.35 -12.13
C ALA A 449 -15.74 28.51 -12.04
N ARG A 450 -16.42 28.27 -13.17
CA ARG A 450 -17.68 27.50 -13.21
C ARG A 450 -17.49 26.03 -12.82
N HIS A 451 -16.38 25.40 -13.19
CA HIS A 451 -16.05 24.03 -12.75
C HIS A 451 -15.80 23.97 -11.24
N THR A 452 -15.03 24.92 -10.70
CA THR A 452 -14.71 24.98 -9.27
C THR A 452 -15.96 25.23 -8.43
N GLY A 453 -16.82 26.17 -8.84
CA GLY A 453 -18.13 26.40 -8.23
C GLY A 453 -19.01 25.14 -8.25
N ASN A 454 -19.12 24.47 -9.40
CA ASN A 454 -19.94 23.26 -9.52
C ASN A 454 -19.45 22.08 -8.64
N GLU A 455 -18.14 21.82 -8.53
CA GLU A 455 -17.64 20.74 -7.67
C GLU A 455 -17.77 21.07 -6.18
N LEU A 456 -17.56 22.34 -5.78
CA LEU A 456 -17.83 22.80 -4.41
C LEU A 456 -19.31 22.69 -4.05
N LYS A 457 -20.19 23.09 -4.98
CA LYS A 457 -21.64 22.89 -4.87
C LYS A 457 -21.97 21.41 -4.75
N ARG A 458 -21.36 20.52 -5.53
CA ARG A 458 -21.59 19.08 -5.44
C ARG A 458 -21.16 18.52 -4.08
N ILE A 459 -20.11 19.06 -3.46
CA ILE A 459 -19.72 18.69 -2.09
C ILE A 459 -20.81 19.13 -1.10
N LEU A 460 -21.30 20.37 -1.20
CA LEU A 460 -22.38 20.90 -0.36
C LEU A 460 -23.70 20.12 -0.52
N ASP A 461 -24.11 19.83 -1.75
CA ASP A 461 -25.34 19.11 -2.09
C ASP A 461 -25.30 17.60 -1.68
N THR A 462 -24.12 17.04 -1.41
CA THR A 462 -23.96 15.59 -1.11
C THR A 462 -23.40 15.26 0.27
N SER A 463 -22.93 16.25 1.03
CA SER A 463 -22.27 16.03 2.32
C SER A 463 -23.11 16.62 3.46
N ASN A 464 -23.51 15.80 4.44
CA ASN A 464 -24.32 16.23 5.59
C ASN A 464 -23.47 17.00 6.64
N LEU A 465 -22.83 18.08 6.21
CA LEU A 465 -21.82 18.84 6.97
C LEU A 465 -22.40 19.61 8.16
N ASP A 466 -23.71 19.86 8.15
CA ASP A 466 -24.47 20.52 9.21
C ASP A 466 -24.46 19.70 10.53
N GLU A 467 -24.23 18.38 10.44
CA GLU A 467 -24.27 17.45 11.59
C GLU A 467 -22.91 17.17 12.25
N LEU A 468 -21.84 17.94 11.99
CA LEU A 468 -20.49 17.70 12.55
C LEU A 468 -20.36 18.04 14.06
N THR A 469 -21.40 17.76 14.84
CA THR A 469 -21.58 18.02 16.27
C THR A 469 -20.90 17.00 17.19
N LEU A 470 -19.96 16.18 16.68
CA LEU A 470 -19.38 15.03 17.38
C LEU A 470 -18.80 15.40 18.77
N GLY A 471 -18.12 16.55 18.87
CA GLY A 471 -17.62 17.07 20.15
C GLY A 471 -18.73 17.45 21.14
N ALA A 472 -19.84 18.02 20.67
CA ALA A 472 -21.00 18.35 21.50
C ALA A 472 -21.75 17.09 21.96
N ALA A 473 -21.94 16.11 21.07
CA ALA A 473 -22.56 14.83 21.39
C ALA A 473 -21.76 14.05 22.44
N ILE A 474 -20.43 13.97 22.29
CA ILE A 474 -19.53 13.36 23.30
C ILE A 474 -19.59 14.14 24.62
N THR A 475 -19.54 15.47 24.58
CA THR A 475 -19.62 16.32 25.79
C THR A 475 -20.93 16.12 26.55
N GLN A 476 -22.06 16.02 25.83
CA GLN A 476 -23.37 15.79 26.43
C GLN A 476 -23.49 14.38 27.02
N ALA A 477 -23.06 13.34 26.30
CA ALA A 477 -23.05 11.96 26.82
C ALA A 477 -22.18 11.81 28.09
N LEU A 478 -21.01 12.47 28.15
CA LEU A 478 -20.16 12.50 29.36
C LEU A 478 -20.83 13.23 30.54
N LYS A 479 -21.67 14.23 30.25
CA LYS A 479 -22.42 15.01 31.25
C LYS A 479 -23.62 14.23 31.80
N ASP A 480 -24.32 13.51 30.93
CA ASP A 480 -25.50 12.71 31.27
C ASP A 480 -25.16 11.49 32.14
N ILE A 481 -23.99 10.86 31.93
CA ILE A 481 -23.53 9.74 32.78
C ILE A 481 -23.03 10.22 34.15
N LYS A 482 -22.52 11.46 34.27
CA LYS A 482 -22.00 11.98 35.55
C LYS A 482 -23.09 12.05 36.62
N LYS A 483 -24.31 12.49 36.27
CA LYS A 483 -25.37 12.69 37.26
C LYS A 483 -25.83 11.37 37.94
N PRO A 484 -26.17 10.29 37.21
CA PRO A 484 -26.48 9.00 37.83
C PRO A 484 -25.40 8.46 38.78
N ILE A 485 -24.11 8.73 38.51
CA ILE A 485 -23.01 8.32 39.40
C ILE A 485 -23.02 9.15 40.70
N GLN A 486 -23.27 10.47 40.61
CA GLN A 486 -23.43 11.32 41.80
C GLN A 486 -24.69 10.95 42.60
N ASP A 487 -25.85 10.82 41.94
CA ASP A 487 -27.12 10.44 42.56
C ASP A 487 -27.00 9.08 43.30
N LEU A 488 -26.20 8.14 42.76
CA LEU A 488 -25.90 6.85 43.39
C LEU A 488 -24.92 6.98 44.58
N ASN A 489 -23.90 7.83 44.48
CA ASN A 489 -22.94 8.08 45.56
C ASN A 489 -23.61 8.75 46.78
N ASP A 490 -24.48 9.73 46.53
CA ASP A 490 -25.22 10.47 47.56
C ASP A 490 -26.23 9.55 48.27
N ALA A 491 -26.82 8.58 47.56
CA ALA A 491 -27.65 7.52 48.15
C ALA A 491 -26.87 6.59 49.09
N PHE A 492 -25.54 6.57 49.04
CA PHE A 492 -24.65 5.83 49.96
C PHE A 492 -24.07 6.70 51.09
N GLU A 493 -24.64 7.88 51.38
CA GLU A 493 -24.30 8.66 52.57
C GLU A 493 -24.71 7.96 53.87
N GLN A 494 -23.71 7.65 54.71
CA GLN A 494 -23.84 6.77 55.87
C GLN A 494 -24.79 7.34 56.96
N GLN A 495 -24.86 8.67 57.08
CA GLN A 495 -25.77 9.35 58.02
C GLN A 495 -27.25 9.20 57.64
N GLN A 496 -27.61 9.10 56.36
CA GLN A 496 -29.02 9.02 55.94
C GLN A 496 -29.64 7.68 56.35
N CYS A 497 -28.93 6.58 56.06
CA CYS A 497 -29.40 5.22 56.39
C CYS A 497 -29.56 5.04 57.91
N GLN A 498 -28.55 5.40 58.71
CA GLN A 498 -28.62 5.34 60.17
C GLN A 498 -29.78 6.18 60.74
N ARG A 499 -29.97 7.41 60.26
CA ARG A 499 -31.09 8.27 60.70
C ARG A 499 -32.45 7.67 60.34
N GLN A 500 -32.63 7.15 59.13
CA GLN A 500 -33.94 6.61 58.72
C GLN A 500 -34.28 5.30 59.42
N VAL A 501 -33.32 4.38 59.59
CA VAL A 501 -33.52 3.12 60.33
C VAL A 501 -33.78 3.40 61.80
N GLY A 502 -32.96 4.22 62.44
CA GLY A 502 -33.15 4.64 63.83
C GLY A 502 -34.51 5.31 64.06
N THR A 503 -34.86 6.32 63.26
CA THR A 503 -36.12 7.06 63.41
C THR A 503 -37.35 6.18 63.18
N ARG A 504 -37.30 5.19 62.27
CA ARG A 504 -38.40 4.22 62.10
C ARG A 504 -38.52 3.26 63.28
N LEU A 505 -37.40 2.67 63.76
CA LEU A 505 -37.41 1.84 64.97
C LEU A 505 -37.93 2.62 66.19
N ASP A 506 -37.51 3.88 66.33
CA ASP A 506 -37.92 4.77 67.42
C ASP A 506 -39.41 5.16 67.34
N THR A 507 -39.97 5.27 66.12
CA THR A 507 -41.39 5.58 65.88
C THR A 507 -42.29 4.37 66.16
N GLU A 508 -41.89 3.17 65.75
CA GLU A 508 -42.68 1.94 65.93
C GLU A 508 -42.52 1.30 67.33
N ILE A 509 -41.37 1.47 67.97
CA ILE A 509 -40.97 0.71 69.19
C ILE A 509 -40.76 1.60 70.43
N GLY A 510 -40.62 2.92 70.23
CA GLY A 510 -40.49 3.95 71.26
C GLY A 510 -39.05 4.20 71.74
N ARG A 511 -38.73 5.48 72.01
CA ARG A 511 -37.47 5.89 72.64
C ARG A 511 -37.52 5.76 74.17
N ASP A 512 -36.43 5.18 74.68
CA ASP A 512 -35.83 5.32 76.00
C ASP A 512 -36.65 4.95 77.24
N GLY A 513 -36.19 3.90 77.94
CA GLY A 513 -36.79 3.36 79.16
C GLY A 513 -36.49 4.18 80.43
N THR A 514 -36.80 5.47 80.43
CA THR A 514 -36.77 6.30 81.65
C THR A 514 -38.18 6.62 82.16
N ALA A 515 -38.30 6.86 83.47
CA ALA A 515 -39.54 6.66 84.22
C ALA A 515 -40.78 7.44 83.69
N GLY A 516 -41.78 6.68 83.21
CA GLY A 516 -43.18 7.03 83.40
C GLY A 516 -43.90 7.77 82.26
N LYS A 517 -44.15 7.10 81.13
CA LYS A 517 -45.38 7.33 80.34
C LYS A 517 -45.78 6.13 79.47
N ILE A 518 -46.71 5.34 80.01
CA ILE A 518 -47.71 4.45 79.38
C ILE A 518 -47.31 3.83 78.02
N PHE A 519 -46.94 2.55 78.04
CA PHE A 519 -47.12 1.66 76.89
C PHE A 519 -48.62 1.35 76.74
N ASP A 520 -49.23 1.72 75.61
CA ASP A 520 -50.67 1.49 75.40
C ASP A 520 -50.98 0.02 75.09
N LEU A 521 -51.28 -0.73 76.14
CA LEU A 521 -51.76 -2.11 76.08
C LEU A 521 -53.08 -2.27 75.31
N GLY A 522 -53.82 -1.19 75.03
CA GLY A 522 -55.04 -1.20 74.21
C GLY A 522 -54.82 -1.69 72.77
N LYS A 523 -53.58 -1.67 72.27
CA LYS A 523 -53.23 -2.21 70.94
C LYS A 523 -53.12 -3.74 70.88
N LEU A 524 -53.00 -4.44 72.02
CA LEU A 524 -52.95 -5.91 72.08
C LEU A 524 -54.37 -6.50 72.19
N THR A 525 -55.10 -6.46 71.07
CA THR A 525 -56.54 -6.78 71.04
C THR A 525 -56.90 -8.27 71.04
N THR A 526 -55.95 -9.17 70.74
CA THR A 526 -56.14 -10.64 70.83
C THR A 526 -54.85 -11.38 71.17
N PHE A 527 -54.98 -12.50 71.88
CA PHE A 527 -53.95 -13.55 71.98
C PHE A 527 -54.60 -14.92 71.75
N ALA A 528 -53.79 -15.91 71.36
CA ALA A 528 -54.28 -17.24 71.00
C ALA A 528 -54.42 -18.16 72.22
N LYS A 529 -55.54 -18.89 72.30
CA LYS A 529 -55.78 -19.97 73.26
C LYS A 529 -56.04 -21.26 72.47
N HIS A 530 -55.73 -22.43 73.04
CA HIS A 530 -56.09 -23.69 72.39
C HIS A 530 -57.63 -23.74 72.23
N ASN A 531 -58.09 -23.83 70.99
CA ASN A 531 -59.49 -23.81 70.57
C ASN A 531 -60.27 -22.47 70.75
N GLY A 532 -59.63 -21.29 70.70
CA GLY A 532 -60.38 -20.04 70.53
C GLY A 532 -59.59 -18.73 70.58
N LYS A 533 -60.20 -17.65 70.07
CA LYS A 533 -59.80 -16.25 70.36
C LYS A 533 -60.50 -15.79 71.65
N GLY A 534 -59.73 -15.32 72.62
CA GLY A 534 -60.25 -14.68 73.85
C GLY A 534 -60.11 -13.15 73.80
N SER A 535 -60.94 -12.47 74.59
CA SER A 535 -60.92 -11.02 74.77
C SER A 535 -60.39 -10.61 76.15
N LYS A 536 -60.15 -9.32 76.35
CA LYS A 536 -59.79 -8.76 77.67
C LYS A 536 -60.84 -9.09 78.76
N LYS A 537 -62.12 -9.10 78.40
CA LYS A 537 -63.23 -9.36 79.32
C LYS A 537 -63.19 -10.79 79.90
N ASP A 538 -62.76 -11.77 79.11
CA ASP A 538 -62.68 -13.18 79.55
C ASP A 538 -61.62 -13.38 80.66
N LEU A 539 -60.62 -12.51 80.74
CA LEU A 539 -59.62 -12.50 81.82
C LEU A 539 -60.18 -11.83 83.09
N GLU A 540 -60.89 -10.71 82.92
CA GLU A 540 -61.53 -9.97 84.02
C GLU A 540 -62.66 -10.79 84.68
N ASP A 541 -63.46 -11.49 83.88
CA ASP A 541 -64.52 -12.38 84.39
C ASP A 541 -63.95 -13.62 85.08
N ALA A 542 -62.84 -14.20 84.59
CA ALA A 542 -62.16 -15.30 85.26
C ALA A 542 -61.59 -14.91 86.64
N ILE A 543 -61.01 -13.70 86.75
CA ILE A 543 -60.50 -13.14 88.01
C ILE A 543 -61.66 -12.90 89.00
N ASN A 544 -62.83 -12.45 88.53
CA ASN A 544 -64.00 -12.26 89.38
C ASN A 544 -64.65 -13.58 89.81
N ASN A 545 -64.68 -14.61 88.97
CA ASN A 545 -65.26 -15.91 89.33
C ASN A 545 -64.43 -16.61 90.44
N ILE A 546 -63.10 -16.49 90.40
CA ILE A 546 -62.22 -16.95 91.48
C ILE A 546 -62.51 -16.19 92.79
N ARG A 547 -62.81 -14.88 92.74
CA ARG A 547 -63.22 -14.09 93.90
C ARG A 547 -64.54 -14.60 94.50
N THR A 548 -65.51 -15.04 93.70
CA THR A 548 -66.77 -15.62 94.19
C THR A 548 -66.55 -16.99 94.86
N ILE A 549 -65.79 -17.89 94.25
CA ILE A 549 -65.51 -19.23 94.82
C ILE A 549 -64.78 -19.14 96.17
N VAL A 550 -63.93 -18.12 96.35
CA VAL A 550 -63.26 -17.84 97.64
C VAL A 550 -64.22 -17.33 98.73
N GLN A 551 -65.38 -16.76 98.36
CA GLN A 551 -66.39 -16.33 99.33
C GLN A 551 -67.30 -17.47 99.82
N GLU A 552 -67.50 -18.54 99.04
CA GLU A 552 -68.31 -19.70 99.45
C GLU A 552 -67.53 -20.72 100.31
N ALA A 553 -66.19 -20.67 100.29
CA ALA A 553 -65.32 -21.54 101.09
C ALA A 553 -65.15 -21.09 102.56
N LEU A 554 -65.61 -19.87 102.88
CA LEU A 554 -65.91 -19.39 104.21
C LEU A 554 -67.44 -19.49 104.35
N GLU A 555 -68.02 -20.21 105.31
CA GLU A 555 -67.57 -20.40 106.69
C GLU A 555 -67.86 -21.83 107.18
N TRP A 556 -67.01 -22.31 108.10
CA TRP A 556 -67.41 -23.27 109.15
C TRP A 556 -67.72 -24.78 108.74
N SER A 557 -67.65 -25.89 109.54
CA SER A 557 -67.39 -26.24 110.97
C SER A 557 -66.25 -27.26 111.29
N LYS A 558 -65.81 -27.35 112.57
CA LYS A 558 -64.66 -28.15 113.09
C LYS A 558 -65.03 -29.39 113.93
N ILE A 559 -64.30 -30.49 113.66
CA ILE A 559 -63.70 -31.46 114.62
C ILE A 559 -64.62 -32.14 115.67
N GLY A 560 -64.90 -33.43 115.47
CA GLY A 560 -64.32 -34.48 116.33
C GLY A 560 -65.13 -35.17 117.45
N ILE A 561 -65.49 -36.44 117.19
CA ILE A 561 -65.51 -37.59 118.12
C ILE A 561 -66.76 -37.81 119.02
N LYS A 562 -66.99 -39.11 119.29
CA LYS A 562 -68.15 -39.79 119.92
C LYS A 562 -68.18 -39.63 121.46
N PRO A 563 -69.32 -39.95 122.12
CA PRO A 563 -69.45 -41.31 122.66
C PRO A 563 -70.86 -41.96 122.48
N ASP A 564 -71.20 -42.92 123.35
CA ASP A 564 -72.48 -43.64 123.55
C ASP A 564 -73.75 -42.75 123.65
N GLN A 565 -75.00 -43.24 123.59
CA GLN A 565 -75.51 -44.54 124.07
C GLN A 565 -76.62 -45.20 123.19
N THR A 566 -76.89 -44.69 121.99
CA THR A 566 -78.03 -45.11 121.13
C THR A 566 -77.80 -46.42 120.34
N GLY A 567 -76.74 -47.17 120.63
CA GLY A 567 -76.26 -48.28 119.79
C GLY A 567 -77.04 -49.60 119.83
N ARG A 568 -78.04 -49.75 120.70
CA ARG A 568 -78.70 -51.06 120.95
C ARG A 568 -80.09 -51.27 120.31
N ILE A 569 -80.70 -50.23 119.75
CA ILE A 569 -82.04 -50.32 119.12
C ILE A 569 -81.95 -50.33 117.58
N LEU A 570 -80.91 -49.70 117.01
CA LEU A 570 -80.75 -49.58 115.54
C LEU A 570 -80.38 -50.90 114.84
N GLN A 571 -79.91 -51.90 115.58
CA GLN A 571 -79.23 -53.07 115.00
C GLN A 571 -80.18 -54.15 114.45
N ALA A 572 -81.44 -54.20 114.90
CA ALA A 572 -82.42 -55.17 114.40
C ALA A 572 -82.87 -54.86 112.95
N GLU A 573 -83.27 -53.60 112.69
CA GLU A 573 -83.82 -53.18 111.39
C GLU A 573 -82.76 -53.04 110.28
N LEU A 574 -81.52 -52.70 110.65
CA LEU A 574 -80.40 -52.60 109.69
C LEU A 574 -80.13 -53.93 108.97
N GLN A 575 -80.40 -55.06 109.62
CA GLN A 575 -80.08 -56.38 109.09
C GLN A 575 -80.95 -56.75 107.87
N HIS A 576 -82.23 -56.35 107.88
CA HIS A 576 -83.17 -56.66 106.80
C HIS A 576 -82.87 -55.84 105.53
N VAL A 577 -82.56 -54.54 105.69
CA VAL A 577 -82.17 -53.65 104.59
C VAL A 577 -80.86 -54.11 103.93
N SER A 578 -79.89 -54.55 104.73
CA SER A 578 -78.60 -55.05 104.25
C SER A 578 -78.73 -56.27 103.31
N THR A 579 -79.69 -57.16 103.58
CA THR A 579 -79.88 -58.41 102.80
C THR A 579 -80.33 -58.17 101.36
N GLU A 580 -81.28 -57.27 101.10
CA GLU A 580 -81.70 -56.97 99.72
C GLU A 580 -80.67 -56.09 98.98
N LEU A 581 -79.95 -55.21 99.69
CA LEU A 581 -78.87 -54.41 99.09
C LEU A 581 -77.73 -55.30 98.56
N GLY A 582 -77.40 -56.39 99.27
CA GLY A 582 -76.38 -57.36 98.84
C GLY A 582 -76.70 -58.03 97.50
N LYS A 583 -77.96 -58.44 97.29
CA LYS A 583 -78.41 -59.09 96.04
C LYS A 583 -78.26 -58.18 94.83
N PHE A 584 -78.51 -56.87 95.00
CA PHE A 584 -78.26 -55.88 93.95
C PHE A 584 -76.76 -55.65 93.70
N ALA A 585 -75.95 -55.58 94.77
CA ALA A 585 -74.51 -55.37 94.66
C ALA A 585 -73.80 -56.50 93.89
N ASP A 586 -74.12 -57.77 94.16
CA ASP A 586 -73.49 -58.90 93.46
C ASP A 586 -73.84 -58.96 91.95
N ALA A 587 -75.07 -58.56 91.58
CA ALA A 587 -75.48 -58.48 90.17
C ALA A 587 -74.69 -57.42 89.37
N VAL A 588 -74.32 -56.29 90.01
CA VAL A 588 -73.47 -55.25 89.41
C VAL A 588 -71.99 -55.68 89.39
N LYS A 589 -71.51 -56.27 90.49
CA LYS A 589 -70.13 -56.78 90.63
C LYS A 589 -69.75 -57.76 89.52
N GLY A 590 -70.68 -58.63 89.10
CA GLY A 590 -70.49 -59.57 87.99
C GLY A 590 -70.19 -58.90 86.63
N LEU A 591 -70.72 -57.70 86.35
CA LEU A 591 -70.46 -56.96 85.11
C LEU A 591 -69.14 -56.15 85.15
N VAL A 592 -68.75 -55.69 86.34
CA VAL A 592 -67.52 -54.91 86.51
C VAL A 592 -66.27 -55.80 86.55
N GLN A 593 -66.36 -56.98 87.19
CA GLN A 593 -65.18 -57.74 87.64
C GLN A 593 -64.99 -59.13 87.01
N ASN A 594 -65.80 -59.54 86.00
CA ASN A 594 -65.75 -60.90 85.44
C ASN A 594 -64.33 -61.33 84.98
N PRO A 595 -63.73 -62.39 85.58
CA PRO A 595 -62.37 -62.84 85.27
C PRO A 595 -62.28 -63.85 84.12
N ALA A 596 -63.40 -64.32 83.56
CA ALA A 596 -63.41 -65.49 82.66
C ALA A 596 -62.80 -65.28 81.26
N GLY A 597 -62.54 -64.04 80.84
CA GLY A 597 -62.09 -63.72 79.47
C GLY A 597 -60.57 -63.74 79.27
N THR A 598 -60.09 -64.51 78.30
CA THR A 598 -58.65 -64.70 78.02
C THR A 598 -58.09 -63.62 77.10
N ALA A 599 -56.82 -63.27 77.26
CA ALA A 599 -56.16 -62.28 76.41
C ALA A 599 -55.69 -62.94 75.10
N SER A 600 -56.34 -62.60 73.99
CA SER A 600 -55.91 -63.01 72.63
C SER A 600 -55.01 -61.93 71.99
N SER A 601 -54.08 -62.36 71.14
CA SER A 601 -53.09 -61.49 70.49
C SER A 601 -53.70 -60.46 69.53
N ASN A 602 -54.83 -60.78 68.89
CA ASN A 602 -55.32 -60.07 67.71
C ASN A 602 -56.56 -59.18 67.95
N ALA A 603 -57.33 -59.40 69.03
CA ALA A 603 -58.55 -58.65 69.35
C ALA A 603 -58.93 -58.76 70.84
N PRO A 604 -59.63 -57.76 71.43
CA PRO A 604 -60.17 -57.86 72.77
C PRO A 604 -61.36 -58.83 72.85
N ASP A 605 -61.37 -59.66 73.89
CA ASP A 605 -62.43 -60.64 74.21
C ASP A 605 -63.67 -59.94 74.79
N GLN A 606 -64.87 -60.34 74.34
CA GLN A 606 -66.16 -59.80 74.80
C GLN A 606 -66.61 -60.37 76.16
N GLY A 607 -65.97 -61.42 76.66
CA GLY A 607 -66.23 -61.99 77.99
C GLY A 607 -65.63 -61.20 79.17
N ARG A 608 -64.79 -60.18 78.90
CA ARG A 608 -64.09 -59.41 79.95
C ARG A 608 -64.97 -58.33 80.60
N GLY A 609 -64.90 -58.23 81.92
CA GLY A 609 -65.49 -57.12 82.69
C GLY A 609 -64.79 -55.78 82.44
N VAL A 610 -65.51 -54.67 82.64
CA VAL A 610 -65.04 -53.31 82.32
C VAL A 610 -63.72 -52.98 83.02
N GLN A 611 -63.53 -53.41 84.27
CA GLN A 611 -62.30 -53.13 85.01
C GLN A 611 -61.06 -53.77 84.35
N LYS A 612 -61.19 -54.93 83.69
CA LYS A 612 -60.06 -55.59 83.01
C LYS A 612 -59.73 -54.96 81.66
N LEU A 613 -60.72 -54.46 80.93
CA LEU A 613 -60.47 -53.69 79.69
C LEU A 613 -59.75 -52.35 79.98
N LEU A 614 -59.98 -51.77 81.17
CA LEU A 614 -59.25 -50.60 81.65
C LEU A 614 -57.86 -50.96 82.17
N ASP A 615 -57.68 -52.06 82.93
CA ASP A 615 -56.36 -52.58 83.32
C ASP A 615 -55.46 -52.85 82.10
N ASP A 616 -56.03 -53.38 81.01
CA ASP A 616 -55.32 -53.65 79.76
C ASP A 616 -54.84 -52.33 79.11
N LEU A 617 -55.72 -51.31 79.06
CA LEU A 617 -55.39 -49.98 78.51
C LEU A 617 -54.34 -49.25 79.35
N GLN A 618 -54.45 -49.32 80.68
CA GLN A 618 -53.50 -48.78 81.66
C GLN A 618 -52.10 -49.37 81.42
N LYS A 619 -51.98 -50.70 81.30
CA LYS A 619 -50.69 -51.39 81.05
C LYS A 619 -50.05 -51.04 79.70
N ILE A 620 -50.86 -50.72 78.68
CA ILE A 620 -50.37 -50.27 77.37
C ILE A 620 -49.78 -48.85 77.47
N LEU A 621 -50.37 -47.98 78.29
CA LEU A 621 -49.87 -46.63 78.54
C LEU A 621 -48.60 -46.65 79.41
N ASP A 622 -48.60 -47.43 80.49
CA ASP A 622 -47.53 -47.46 81.49
C ASP A 622 -46.28 -48.28 81.07
N ARG A 623 -46.34 -48.98 79.92
CA ARG A 623 -45.27 -49.79 79.32
C ARG A 623 -44.73 -50.98 80.16
N GLN A 624 -45.36 -51.34 81.28
CA GLN A 624 -44.84 -52.36 82.21
C GLN A 624 -45.20 -53.83 81.87
N GLY A 625 -45.47 -54.15 80.60
CA GLY A 625 -45.97 -55.48 80.17
C GLY A 625 -45.01 -56.27 79.27
N SER A 626 -44.50 -57.40 79.74
CA SER A 626 -43.69 -58.34 78.95
C SER A 626 -44.57 -59.27 78.07
N GLY A 627 -44.94 -58.79 76.88
CA GLY A 627 -45.45 -59.66 75.80
C GLY A 627 -46.59 -59.09 74.95
N TYR A 628 -46.26 -58.65 73.73
CA TYR A 628 -47.06 -58.65 72.48
C TYR A 628 -48.56 -58.24 72.48
N MET A 629 -49.10 -57.65 73.53
CA MET A 629 -50.54 -57.37 73.64
C MET A 629 -51.04 -56.41 72.54
N TYR A 630 -52.00 -56.90 71.73
CA TYR A 630 -52.59 -56.23 70.56
C TYR A 630 -51.62 -55.72 69.48
N THR A 631 -50.33 -56.08 69.51
CA THR A 631 -49.24 -55.56 68.62
C THR A 631 -49.03 -54.03 68.64
N LEU A 632 -49.72 -53.28 69.52
CA LEU A 632 -49.73 -51.81 69.51
C LEU A 632 -48.40 -51.15 69.90
N PRO A 633 -47.63 -51.65 70.90
CA PRO A 633 -46.33 -51.06 71.24
C PRO A 633 -45.29 -51.27 70.13
N GLN A 634 -45.23 -52.50 69.57
CA GLN A 634 -44.28 -52.83 68.50
C GLN A 634 -44.50 -51.96 67.27
N ALA A 635 -45.75 -51.84 66.79
CA ALA A 635 -46.06 -51.04 65.60
C ALA A 635 -45.78 -49.53 65.78
N LEU A 636 -45.69 -49.01 67.00
CA LEU A 636 -45.28 -47.63 67.26
C LEU A 636 -43.76 -47.49 67.31
N GLU A 637 -43.06 -48.49 67.84
CA GLU A 637 -41.59 -48.58 67.86
C GLU A 637 -41.04 -48.79 66.44
N ASP A 638 -41.69 -49.61 65.62
CA ASP A 638 -41.37 -49.80 64.20
C ASP A 638 -41.49 -48.46 63.43
N VAL A 639 -42.60 -47.74 63.62
CA VAL A 639 -42.81 -46.38 63.04
C VAL A 639 -41.75 -45.39 63.52
N LYS A 640 -41.38 -45.42 64.80
CA LYS A 640 -40.29 -44.58 65.33
C LYS A 640 -38.97 -44.93 64.64
N ASN A 641 -38.68 -46.21 64.44
CA ASN A 641 -37.45 -46.67 63.80
C ASN A 641 -37.42 -46.35 62.29
N GLU A 642 -38.55 -46.36 61.59
CA GLU A 642 -38.66 -45.84 60.22
C GLU A 642 -38.39 -44.32 60.16
N ILE A 643 -38.97 -43.54 61.09
CA ILE A 643 -38.74 -42.09 61.18
C ILE A 643 -37.26 -41.79 61.48
N VAL A 644 -36.65 -42.50 62.43
CA VAL A 644 -35.21 -42.38 62.73
C VAL A 644 -34.36 -42.78 61.52
N ALA A 645 -34.74 -43.81 60.76
CA ALA A 645 -34.02 -44.20 59.56
C ALA A 645 -34.06 -43.14 58.42
N ILE A 646 -35.11 -42.31 58.36
CA ILE A 646 -35.22 -41.19 57.41
C ILE A 646 -34.38 -39.98 57.88
N LEU A 647 -34.24 -39.78 59.19
CA LEU A 647 -33.55 -38.62 59.78
C LEU A 647 -32.05 -38.85 60.00
N ASP A 648 -31.65 -40.05 60.41
CA ASP A 648 -30.37 -40.33 61.08
C ASP A 648 -29.47 -41.35 60.33
N LYS A 649 -29.89 -41.82 59.16
CA LYS A 649 -29.02 -42.65 58.30
C LYS A 649 -27.83 -41.83 57.79
N THR A 650 -26.63 -42.37 57.96
CA THR A 650 -25.37 -41.83 57.43
C THR A 650 -25.18 -42.07 55.93
N ASP A 651 -26.05 -42.84 55.28
CA ASP A 651 -26.12 -42.96 53.83
C ASP A 651 -26.67 -41.68 53.16
N LYS A 652 -26.21 -41.43 51.94
CA LYS A 652 -26.31 -40.17 51.17
C LYS A 652 -27.71 -39.83 50.64
N ALA A 653 -28.74 -39.87 51.49
CA ALA A 653 -30.12 -39.62 51.11
C ALA A 653 -31.02 -39.02 52.23
N ASN A 654 -30.46 -38.58 53.36
CA ASN A 654 -31.23 -37.85 54.39
C ASN A 654 -31.39 -36.35 54.05
N LEU A 655 -32.27 -35.63 54.76
CA LEU A 655 -32.51 -34.19 54.49
C LEU A 655 -31.25 -33.32 54.65
N ALA A 656 -30.38 -33.61 55.62
CA ALA A 656 -29.18 -32.82 55.87
C ALA A 656 -28.15 -32.97 54.72
N TYR A 657 -28.02 -34.18 54.17
CA TYR A 657 -27.20 -34.43 52.99
C TYR A 657 -27.75 -33.72 51.75
N ILE A 658 -29.06 -33.75 51.52
CA ILE A 658 -29.68 -33.00 50.41
C ILE A 658 -29.49 -31.50 50.58
N LEU A 659 -29.60 -30.96 51.80
CA LEU A 659 -29.35 -29.55 52.08
C LEU A 659 -27.89 -29.18 51.77
N ALA A 660 -26.93 -30.01 52.18
CA ALA A 660 -25.51 -29.81 51.90
C ALA A 660 -25.17 -29.91 50.39
N GLU A 661 -25.74 -30.87 49.67
CA GLU A 661 -25.60 -30.99 48.21
C GLU A 661 -26.29 -29.84 47.48
N ALA A 662 -27.44 -29.34 47.95
CA ALA A 662 -28.10 -28.16 47.40
C ALA A 662 -27.28 -26.87 47.64
N THR A 663 -26.69 -26.71 48.83
CA THR A 663 -25.72 -25.64 49.11
C THR A 663 -24.52 -25.74 48.16
N THR A 664 -23.92 -26.93 48.02
CA THR A 664 -22.77 -27.18 47.12
C THR A 664 -23.14 -26.97 45.64
N PHE A 665 -24.38 -27.28 45.25
CA PHE A 665 -24.89 -27.05 43.91
C PHE A 665 -24.96 -25.54 43.60
N HIS A 666 -25.53 -24.75 44.51
CA HIS A 666 -25.65 -23.30 44.37
C HIS A 666 -24.31 -22.56 44.49
N THR A 667 -23.50 -22.85 45.51
CA THR A 667 -22.26 -22.10 45.79
C THR A 667 -21.07 -22.53 44.93
N THR A 668 -21.06 -23.79 44.47
CA THR A 668 -19.89 -24.37 43.78
C THR A 668 -20.25 -24.86 42.38
N THR A 669 -21.26 -25.72 42.22
CA THR A 669 -21.52 -26.39 40.93
C THR A 669 -21.95 -25.41 39.84
N ILE A 670 -22.92 -24.52 40.12
CA ILE A 670 -23.35 -23.49 39.16
C ILE A 670 -22.21 -22.50 38.85
N PRO A 671 -21.52 -21.87 39.84
CA PRO A 671 -20.40 -20.97 39.56
C PRO A 671 -19.24 -21.63 38.83
N THR A 672 -18.88 -22.88 39.14
CA THR A 672 -17.83 -23.60 38.40
C THR A 672 -18.23 -23.83 36.95
N LYS A 673 -19.45 -24.33 36.67
CA LYS A 673 -19.89 -24.58 35.29
C LYS A 673 -20.06 -23.29 34.48
N ALA A 674 -20.52 -22.21 35.12
CA ALA A 674 -20.57 -20.90 34.50
C ALA A 674 -19.16 -20.36 34.16
N ASN A 675 -18.21 -20.44 35.09
CA ASN A 675 -16.84 -19.97 34.87
C ASN A 675 -16.07 -20.82 33.84
N GLU A 676 -16.24 -22.13 33.84
CA GLU A 676 -15.69 -23.02 32.81
C GLU A 676 -16.23 -22.64 31.41
N THR A 677 -17.53 -22.42 31.30
CA THR A 677 -18.20 -22.05 30.04
C THR A 677 -17.77 -20.67 29.56
N LEU A 678 -17.74 -19.66 30.43
CA LEU A 678 -17.24 -18.32 30.13
C LEU A 678 -15.77 -18.34 29.70
N LYS A 679 -14.92 -19.13 30.37
CA LYS A 679 -13.50 -19.29 30.00
C LYS A 679 -13.36 -19.97 28.64
N ALA A 680 -14.17 -20.99 28.34
CA ALA A 680 -14.17 -21.66 27.05
C ALA A 680 -14.65 -20.74 25.91
N ILE A 681 -15.72 -19.96 26.14
CA ILE A 681 -16.21 -18.94 25.19
C ILE A 681 -15.14 -17.87 24.96
N ASN A 682 -14.56 -17.29 26.01
CA ASN A 682 -13.52 -16.26 25.87
C ASN A 682 -12.28 -16.76 25.10
N ASN A 683 -11.84 -18.00 25.37
CA ASN A 683 -10.76 -18.64 24.62
C ASN A 683 -11.11 -18.84 23.14
N TYR A 684 -12.33 -19.30 22.84
CA TYR A 684 -12.79 -19.49 21.46
C TYR A 684 -12.91 -18.15 20.72
N VAL A 685 -13.53 -17.14 21.34
CA VAL A 685 -13.68 -15.78 20.79
C VAL A 685 -12.31 -15.20 20.45
N ALA A 686 -11.34 -15.29 21.37
CA ALA A 686 -9.99 -14.79 21.16
C ALA A 686 -9.27 -15.51 20.00
N ASP A 687 -9.34 -16.84 19.94
CA ASP A 687 -8.65 -17.61 18.89
C ASP A 687 -9.35 -17.49 17.52
N ALA A 688 -10.67 -17.35 17.49
CA ALA A 688 -11.45 -17.09 16.28
C ALA A 688 -11.14 -15.69 15.71
N ILE A 689 -11.14 -14.64 16.56
CA ILE A 689 -10.72 -13.29 16.16
C ILE A 689 -9.28 -13.33 15.63
N ARG A 690 -8.34 -13.96 16.35
CA ARG A 690 -6.94 -14.10 15.94
C ARG A 690 -6.82 -14.74 14.55
N ARG A 691 -7.46 -15.89 14.33
CA ARG A 691 -7.46 -16.61 13.03
C ARG A 691 -8.07 -15.76 11.91
N THR A 692 -9.18 -15.07 12.15
CA THR A 692 -9.81 -14.20 11.15
C THR A 692 -8.92 -13.00 10.82
N THR A 693 -8.27 -12.37 11.81
CA THR A 693 -7.30 -11.29 11.60
C THR A 693 -6.08 -11.77 10.81
N GLU A 694 -5.52 -12.94 11.14
CA GLU A 694 -4.42 -13.58 10.39
C GLU A 694 -4.84 -13.90 8.95
N HIS A 695 -6.04 -14.43 8.72
CA HIS A 695 -6.53 -14.74 7.39
C HIS A 695 -6.77 -13.49 6.54
N ILE A 696 -7.40 -12.44 7.09
CA ILE A 696 -7.57 -11.14 6.43
C ILE A 696 -6.20 -10.54 6.06
N LYS A 697 -5.24 -10.53 7.00
CA LYS A 697 -3.87 -10.06 6.77
C LYS A 697 -3.18 -10.82 5.65
N ASN A 698 -3.19 -12.16 5.71
CA ASN A 698 -2.53 -13.00 4.72
C ASN A 698 -3.18 -12.87 3.34
N LYS A 699 -4.52 -12.77 3.27
CA LYS A 699 -5.27 -12.54 2.02
C LYS A 699 -4.96 -11.16 1.42
N ALA A 700 -4.90 -10.12 2.24
CA ALA A 700 -4.54 -8.76 1.81
C ALA A 700 -3.10 -8.72 1.28
N GLN A 701 -2.14 -9.30 2.00
CA GLN A 701 -0.74 -9.42 1.57
C GLN A 701 -0.62 -10.21 0.25
N GLY A 702 -1.35 -11.34 0.11
CA GLY A 702 -1.37 -12.15 -1.10
C GLY A 702 -1.95 -11.42 -2.32
N LEU A 703 -3.08 -10.71 -2.15
CA LEU A 703 -3.68 -9.91 -3.22
C LEU A 703 -2.77 -8.75 -3.67
N TYR A 704 -2.20 -8.01 -2.71
CA TYR A 704 -1.27 -6.92 -2.99
C TYR A 704 -0.01 -7.43 -3.71
N ALA A 705 0.58 -8.53 -3.22
CA ALA A 705 1.75 -9.15 -3.83
C ALA A 705 1.46 -9.64 -5.26
N ALA A 706 0.35 -10.35 -5.46
CA ALA A 706 -0.05 -10.84 -6.79
C ALA A 706 -0.27 -9.69 -7.79
N ARG A 707 -0.98 -8.61 -7.39
CA ARG A 707 -1.15 -7.45 -8.28
C ARG A 707 0.19 -6.77 -8.57
N LYS A 708 1.00 -6.46 -7.55
CA LYS A 708 2.29 -5.80 -7.76
C LYS A 708 3.28 -6.65 -8.57
N GLN A 709 3.19 -7.98 -8.49
CA GLN A 709 3.95 -8.91 -9.34
C GLN A 709 3.50 -8.83 -10.80
N MET A 710 2.19 -8.77 -11.08
CA MET A 710 1.67 -8.57 -12.45
C MET A 710 2.04 -7.19 -13.00
N GLU A 711 1.86 -6.13 -12.21
CA GLU A 711 2.20 -4.75 -12.61
C GLU A 711 3.69 -4.59 -12.91
N LEU A 712 4.56 -5.17 -12.07
CA LEU A 712 6.00 -5.19 -12.30
C LEU A 712 6.39 -6.03 -13.53
N ALA A 713 5.68 -7.12 -13.80
CA ALA A 713 5.89 -7.93 -15.01
C ALA A 713 5.50 -7.17 -16.28
N THR A 714 4.35 -6.47 -16.27
CA THR A 714 3.90 -5.59 -17.36
C THR A 714 4.90 -4.46 -17.60
N LEU A 715 5.31 -3.75 -16.54
CA LEU A 715 6.33 -2.70 -16.62
C LEU A 715 7.65 -3.23 -17.18
N LYS A 716 8.12 -4.38 -16.70
CA LYS A 716 9.33 -5.05 -17.21
C LYS A 716 9.21 -5.43 -18.70
N SER A 717 8.02 -5.84 -19.15
CA SER A 717 7.76 -6.14 -20.57
C SER A 717 7.91 -4.87 -21.42
N ILE A 718 7.19 -3.80 -21.06
CA ILE A 718 7.25 -2.50 -21.75
C ILE A 718 8.68 -1.96 -21.79
N VAL A 719 9.37 -1.94 -20.64
CA VAL A 719 10.75 -1.44 -20.55
C VAL A 719 11.71 -2.26 -21.43
N ASN A 720 11.58 -3.59 -21.49
CA ASN A 720 12.42 -4.42 -22.36
C ASN A 720 12.15 -4.20 -23.86
N GLU A 721 10.89 -4.06 -24.24
CA GLU A 721 10.49 -3.80 -25.64
C GLU A 721 10.99 -2.42 -26.09
N GLN A 722 10.74 -1.38 -25.30
CA GLN A 722 11.15 -0.01 -25.60
C GLN A 722 12.68 0.15 -25.53
N LYS A 723 13.38 -0.54 -24.61
CA LYS A 723 14.85 -0.64 -24.61
C LYS A 723 15.38 -1.25 -25.92
N SER A 724 14.73 -2.29 -26.43
CA SER A 724 15.12 -2.92 -27.70
C SER A 724 14.90 -1.97 -28.88
N LYS A 725 13.81 -1.18 -28.89
CA LYS A 725 13.57 -0.12 -29.88
C LYS A 725 14.65 0.97 -29.79
N ILE A 726 14.94 1.50 -28.61
CA ILE A 726 15.99 2.50 -28.35
C ILE A 726 17.36 2.01 -28.84
N GLN A 727 17.75 0.78 -28.50
CA GLN A 727 19.01 0.19 -28.97
C GLN A 727 19.07 0.04 -30.50
N ASN A 728 17.94 -0.27 -31.15
CA ASN A 728 17.88 -0.36 -32.61
C ASN A 728 17.85 1.02 -33.30
N ILE A 729 17.28 2.05 -32.68
CA ILE A 729 17.33 3.44 -33.14
C ILE A 729 18.78 3.93 -33.12
N ILE A 730 19.46 3.85 -31.96
CA ILE A 730 20.85 4.28 -31.78
C ILE A 730 21.78 3.55 -32.76
N LYS A 731 21.60 2.23 -32.95
CA LYS A 731 22.39 1.45 -33.92
C LYS A 731 22.19 1.92 -35.37
N LYS A 732 20.96 2.26 -35.79
CA LYS A 732 20.67 2.72 -37.16
C LYS A 732 21.19 4.14 -37.41
N ASP A 733 20.95 5.04 -36.46
CA ASP A 733 21.39 6.44 -36.50
C ASP A 733 22.94 6.55 -36.51
N ASN A 734 23.65 5.73 -35.73
CA ASN A 734 25.11 5.68 -35.77
C ASN A 734 25.67 5.00 -37.05
N ALA A 735 24.91 4.10 -37.68
CA ALA A 735 25.33 3.34 -38.87
C ALA A 735 24.90 3.95 -40.22
N SER A 736 24.40 5.19 -40.24
CA SER A 736 23.96 5.88 -41.46
C SER A 736 24.19 7.40 -41.40
N GLY A 737 23.94 8.10 -42.52
CA GLY A 737 23.95 9.56 -42.57
C GLY A 737 25.26 10.22 -42.10
N ILE A 738 25.16 11.43 -41.56
CA ILE A 738 26.36 12.22 -41.23
C ILE A 738 27.22 11.60 -40.11
N LYS A 739 26.63 10.85 -39.17
CA LYS A 739 27.34 10.22 -38.04
C LYS A 739 28.28 9.11 -38.50
N CYS A 740 27.79 8.23 -39.39
CA CYS A 740 28.63 7.18 -39.97
C CYS A 740 29.72 7.77 -40.88
N LEU A 741 29.42 8.83 -41.65
CA LEU A 741 30.42 9.56 -42.44
C LEU A 741 31.53 10.15 -41.55
N LEU A 742 31.17 10.82 -40.45
CA LEU A 742 32.13 11.42 -39.53
C LEU A 742 32.99 10.36 -38.84
N SER A 743 32.40 9.26 -38.37
CA SER A 743 33.16 8.13 -37.80
C SER A 743 34.13 7.49 -38.80
N ILE A 744 33.78 7.48 -40.09
CA ILE A 744 34.66 7.02 -41.17
C ILE A 744 35.80 8.02 -41.42
N ILE A 745 35.51 9.31 -41.49
CA ILE A 745 36.55 10.35 -41.67
C ILE A 745 37.53 10.32 -40.49
N ASP A 746 37.03 10.26 -39.25
CA ASP A 746 37.81 10.18 -38.03
C ASP A 746 38.73 8.94 -38.02
N GLY A 747 38.18 7.75 -38.28
CA GLY A 747 38.96 6.51 -38.38
C GLY A 747 39.91 6.42 -39.58
N ASN A 748 39.95 7.42 -40.46
CA ASN A 748 40.81 7.48 -41.65
C ASN A 748 41.66 8.78 -41.70
N HIS A 749 41.62 9.64 -40.67
CA HIS A 749 42.19 10.99 -40.74
C HIS A 749 43.72 11.00 -40.83
N GLU A 750 44.41 10.06 -40.17
CA GLU A 750 45.87 9.94 -40.22
C GLU A 750 46.41 9.79 -41.64
N THR A 751 45.66 9.13 -42.53
CA THR A 751 46.07 8.93 -43.92
C THR A 751 46.05 10.22 -44.75
N LEU A 752 45.31 11.25 -44.34
CA LEU A 752 45.45 12.59 -44.95
C LEU A 752 46.82 13.21 -44.64
N SER A 753 47.28 13.12 -43.39
CA SER A 753 48.63 13.55 -43.00
C SER A 753 49.69 12.77 -43.77
N GLN A 754 49.54 11.44 -43.86
CA GLN A 754 50.44 10.56 -44.63
C GLN A 754 50.45 10.82 -46.15
N ILE A 755 49.49 11.56 -46.71
CA ILE A 755 49.56 12.08 -48.10
C ILE A 755 50.42 13.35 -48.17
N SER A 756 50.29 14.23 -47.17
CA SER A 756 51.09 15.46 -47.08
C SER A 756 52.57 15.20 -46.78
N ASP A 757 52.85 14.17 -45.99
CA ASP A 757 54.22 13.79 -45.58
C ASP A 757 54.94 12.93 -46.63
N ALA A 758 54.26 12.52 -47.71
CA ALA A 758 54.81 11.65 -48.74
C ALA A 758 55.86 12.38 -49.60
N HIS A 759 57.12 11.94 -49.49
CA HIS A 759 58.25 12.53 -50.23
C HIS A 759 58.33 12.08 -51.71
N ASP A 760 57.45 11.16 -52.13
CA ASP A 760 57.41 10.63 -53.50
C ASP A 760 55.97 10.36 -53.98
N THR A 761 55.79 10.34 -55.31
CA THR A 761 54.47 10.19 -55.95
C THR A 761 53.84 8.80 -55.76
N LYS A 762 54.63 7.74 -55.57
CA LYS A 762 54.11 6.36 -55.41
C LYS A 762 53.52 6.16 -54.02
N THR A 763 54.18 6.68 -52.98
CA THR A 763 53.66 6.67 -51.60
C THR A 763 52.41 7.54 -51.48
N ALA A 764 52.45 8.76 -52.03
CA ALA A 764 51.29 9.65 -52.07
C ALA A 764 50.08 9.00 -52.76
N ALA A 765 50.31 8.29 -53.88
CA ALA A 765 49.25 7.61 -54.63
C ALA A 765 48.60 6.44 -53.88
N VAL A 766 49.35 5.68 -53.06
CA VAL A 766 48.81 4.60 -52.21
C VAL A 766 47.90 5.18 -51.13
N ASN A 767 48.39 6.18 -50.41
CA ASN A 767 47.66 6.78 -49.29
C ASN A 767 46.39 7.50 -49.79
N ALA A 768 46.49 8.21 -50.91
CA ALA A 768 45.34 8.81 -51.60
C ALA A 768 44.32 7.76 -52.09
N LYS A 769 44.78 6.60 -52.60
CA LYS A 769 43.91 5.53 -53.07
C LYS A 769 43.10 4.92 -51.92
N TRP A 770 43.73 4.65 -50.77
CA TRP A 770 43.06 4.12 -49.58
C TRP A 770 42.04 5.11 -48.99
N TYR A 771 42.40 6.39 -48.86
CA TYR A 771 41.48 7.40 -48.34
C TYR A 771 40.27 7.62 -49.28
N VAL A 772 40.49 7.64 -50.60
CA VAL A 772 39.40 7.67 -51.60
C VAL A 772 38.56 6.40 -51.56
N GLU A 773 39.16 5.23 -51.33
CA GLU A 773 38.46 3.95 -51.21
C GLU A 773 37.42 3.97 -50.11
N THR A 774 37.80 4.33 -48.87
CA THR A 774 36.85 4.31 -47.76
C THR A 774 35.69 5.29 -47.97
N LEU A 775 35.97 6.50 -48.45
CA LEU A 775 34.92 7.49 -48.74
C LEU A 775 34.00 7.10 -49.90
N THR A 776 34.56 6.64 -51.04
CA THR A 776 33.73 6.24 -52.19
C THR A 776 32.91 4.99 -51.87
N LYS A 777 33.45 4.02 -51.13
CA LYS A 777 32.72 2.87 -50.61
C LYS A 777 31.54 3.29 -49.74
N TYR A 778 31.74 4.21 -48.78
CA TYR A 778 30.66 4.71 -47.94
C TYR A 778 29.55 5.39 -48.74
N ILE A 779 29.92 6.35 -49.61
CA ILE A 779 28.97 7.09 -50.44
C ILE A 779 28.20 6.12 -51.37
N ASN A 780 28.87 5.08 -51.90
CA ASN A 780 28.26 4.05 -52.74
C ASN A 780 27.17 3.27 -51.99
N GLU A 781 27.36 2.94 -50.71
CA GLU A 781 26.31 2.31 -49.91
C GLU A 781 25.15 3.27 -49.60
N GLN A 782 25.42 4.55 -49.24
CA GLN A 782 24.36 5.53 -48.94
C GLN A 782 23.47 5.88 -50.15
N VAL A 783 23.94 5.67 -51.38
CA VAL A 783 23.15 5.93 -52.60
C VAL A 783 22.51 4.69 -53.22
N LYS A 784 22.66 3.49 -52.62
CA LYS A 784 21.81 2.34 -52.95
C LYS A 784 20.42 2.52 -52.34
N SER A 785 19.41 1.92 -52.98
CA SER A 785 18.04 1.94 -52.44
C SER A 785 17.93 0.93 -51.30
N PRO A 786 17.18 1.25 -50.23
CA PRO A 786 16.61 0.22 -49.36
C PRO A 786 15.78 -0.75 -50.22
N SER A 787 15.95 -2.06 -50.03
CA SER A 787 15.03 -3.03 -50.63
C SER A 787 13.68 -2.90 -49.92
N ASN A 788 12.61 -2.71 -50.70
CA ASN A 788 11.24 -2.62 -50.18
C ASN A 788 10.60 -4.00 -49.91
N ASP A 789 11.33 -5.10 -50.10
CA ASP A 789 10.81 -6.45 -49.89
C ASP A 789 10.73 -6.79 -48.39
N LEU A 790 9.52 -6.78 -47.86
CA LEU A 790 9.19 -7.25 -46.52
C LEU A 790 9.64 -8.71 -46.33
N PRO A 791 10.47 -9.04 -45.32
CA PRO A 791 11.06 -10.37 -45.17
C PRO A 791 10.03 -11.42 -44.70
N LYS A 792 9.31 -12.03 -45.65
CA LYS A 792 8.43 -13.19 -45.44
C LYS A 792 9.14 -14.53 -45.64
N SER A 793 10.17 -14.82 -44.84
CA SER A 793 10.47 -16.18 -44.35
C SER A 793 11.67 -16.18 -43.38
N LYS A 794 11.77 -17.22 -42.55
CA LYS A 794 13.00 -17.53 -41.81
C LYS A 794 13.89 -18.41 -42.69
N GLY A 795 14.89 -17.83 -43.32
CA GLY A 795 15.89 -18.55 -44.14
C GLY A 795 17.21 -17.79 -44.21
N THR A 796 18.32 -18.46 -43.93
CA THR A 796 19.64 -17.83 -43.81
C THR A 796 20.26 -17.58 -45.18
N GLN A 797 20.12 -16.36 -45.71
CA GLN A 797 20.93 -15.81 -46.81
C GLN A 797 21.22 -14.31 -46.58
N PRO A 798 22.38 -13.78 -47.01
CA PRO A 798 22.65 -12.35 -46.95
C PRO A 798 21.80 -11.58 -47.99
N VAL A 799 21.12 -10.52 -47.55
CA VAL A 799 20.36 -9.64 -48.46
C VAL A 799 21.34 -8.77 -49.25
N THR A 800 21.37 -8.94 -50.58
CA THR A 800 22.23 -8.16 -51.48
C THR A 800 21.56 -6.86 -51.91
N SER A 801 22.09 -5.72 -51.45
CA SER A 801 21.60 -4.39 -51.82
C SER A 801 21.67 -4.14 -53.33
N GLN A 802 20.55 -3.80 -53.96
CA GLN A 802 20.48 -3.56 -55.41
C GLN A 802 21.25 -2.29 -55.83
N THR A 803 21.90 -2.35 -57.00
CA THR A 803 22.62 -1.21 -57.58
C THR A 803 21.67 -0.19 -58.20
N THR A 804 21.68 1.03 -57.68
CA THR A 804 21.00 2.20 -58.27
C THR A 804 21.85 2.85 -59.37
N PRO A 805 21.27 3.68 -60.26
CA PRO A 805 22.03 4.51 -61.18
C PRO A 805 23.09 5.38 -60.49
N SER A 806 22.76 5.93 -59.31
CA SER A 806 23.67 6.70 -58.46
C SER A 806 24.87 5.86 -58.00
N SER A 807 24.65 4.62 -57.55
CA SER A 807 25.74 3.71 -57.14
C SER A 807 26.65 3.35 -58.32
N GLN A 808 26.09 3.18 -59.52
CA GLN A 808 26.87 2.92 -60.73
C GLN A 808 27.76 4.12 -61.11
N LEU A 809 27.30 5.36 -60.88
CA LEU A 809 28.10 6.57 -61.10
C LEU A 809 29.24 6.71 -60.09
N VAL A 810 28.99 6.46 -58.79
CA VAL A 810 30.04 6.46 -57.77
C VAL A 810 31.10 5.39 -58.08
N THR A 811 30.65 4.17 -58.41
CA THR A 811 31.53 3.06 -58.82
C THR A 811 32.36 3.39 -60.07
N ARG A 812 31.77 4.09 -61.06
CA ARG A 812 32.49 4.55 -62.26
C ARG A 812 33.59 5.56 -61.91
N LEU A 813 33.30 6.57 -61.08
CA LEU A 813 34.33 7.53 -60.63
C LEU A 813 35.46 6.82 -59.89
N GLN A 814 35.10 5.99 -58.90
CA GLN A 814 36.03 5.17 -58.13
C GLN A 814 36.98 4.37 -59.05
N SER A 815 36.45 3.65 -60.05
CA SER A 815 37.28 2.87 -60.98
C SER A 815 38.26 3.71 -61.81
N ARG A 816 37.90 4.95 -62.18
CA ARG A 816 38.77 5.82 -62.98
C ARG A 816 39.85 6.47 -62.12
N THR A 817 39.48 6.93 -60.92
CA THR A 817 40.45 7.44 -59.94
C THR A 817 41.44 6.34 -59.53
N TYR A 818 40.98 5.10 -59.34
CA TYR A 818 41.85 3.97 -59.04
C TYR A 818 42.81 3.65 -60.18
N ALA A 819 42.35 3.64 -61.44
CA ALA A 819 43.23 3.37 -62.58
C ALA A 819 44.34 4.43 -62.68
N LEU A 820 44.01 5.70 -62.44
CA LEU A 820 44.96 6.82 -62.42
C LEU A 820 45.98 6.72 -61.28
N LEU A 821 45.52 6.50 -60.04
CA LEU A 821 46.41 6.38 -58.86
C LEU A 821 47.27 5.11 -58.91
N THR A 822 46.72 4.00 -59.43
CA THR A 822 47.48 2.75 -59.60
C THR A 822 48.57 2.91 -60.66
N HIS A 823 48.30 3.63 -61.76
CA HIS A 823 49.35 3.99 -62.73
C HIS A 823 50.45 4.86 -62.09
N LEU A 824 50.11 5.85 -61.26
CA LEU A 824 51.11 6.66 -60.54
C LEU A 824 51.98 5.84 -59.56
N HIS A 825 51.44 4.75 -59.00
CA HIS A 825 52.18 3.83 -58.14
C HIS A 825 53.04 2.84 -58.93
N ASP A 826 52.45 2.17 -59.93
CA ASP A 826 53.08 1.05 -60.64
C ASP A 826 54.10 1.50 -61.71
N ASN A 827 54.01 2.74 -62.20
CA ASN A 827 54.87 3.22 -63.29
C ASN A 827 56.34 3.30 -62.84
N ASN A 828 57.21 2.51 -63.50
CA ASN A 828 58.65 2.47 -63.25
C ASN A 828 59.47 3.20 -64.33
N ARG A 829 58.82 4.03 -65.17
CA ARG A 829 59.51 4.95 -66.09
C ARG A 829 60.23 6.07 -65.31
N PRO A 830 61.36 6.61 -65.80
CA PRO A 830 62.02 7.78 -65.20
C PRO A 830 61.17 9.05 -65.11
N PHE A 831 60.06 9.12 -65.87
CA PHE A 831 59.07 10.18 -65.79
C PHE A 831 57.70 9.57 -65.45
N THR A 832 57.23 9.80 -64.22
CA THR A 832 55.95 9.25 -63.71
C THR A 832 54.73 9.72 -64.50
N PHE A 833 54.78 10.98 -64.97
CA PHE A 833 53.73 11.63 -65.75
C PHE A 833 53.99 11.44 -67.26
N ASP A 834 53.44 10.36 -67.81
CA ASP A 834 53.60 9.96 -69.20
C ASP A 834 52.30 10.10 -70.03
N SER A 835 52.36 9.68 -71.29
CA SER A 835 51.19 9.61 -72.18
C SER A 835 50.02 8.77 -71.62
N LYS A 836 50.31 7.75 -70.79
CA LYS A 836 49.27 6.89 -70.19
C LYS A 836 48.61 7.54 -68.98
N PHE A 837 49.38 8.24 -68.12
CA PHE A 837 48.84 9.11 -67.08
C PHE A 837 47.87 10.14 -67.68
N ARG A 838 48.27 10.82 -68.76
CA ARG A 838 47.43 11.81 -69.45
C ARG A 838 46.12 11.22 -70.01
N SER A 839 46.16 9.99 -70.53
CA SER A 839 44.97 9.26 -70.96
C SER A 839 44.03 8.92 -69.79
N LEU A 840 44.58 8.44 -68.67
CA LEU A 840 43.78 8.07 -67.48
C LEU A 840 43.18 9.29 -66.77
N LEU A 841 43.90 10.43 -66.77
CA LEU A 841 43.39 11.70 -66.28
C LEU A 841 42.22 12.19 -67.16
N HIS A 842 42.36 12.12 -68.48
CA HIS A 842 41.28 12.49 -69.41
C HIS A 842 40.04 11.58 -69.26
N ASP A 843 40.22 10.28 -69.03
CA ASP A 843 39.12 9.36 -68.71
C ASP A 843 38.36 9.78 -67.43
N LEU A 844 39.10 10.21 -66.39
CA LEU A 844 38.52 10.70 -65.14
C LEU A 844 37.81 12.05 -65.32
N THR A 845 38.41 13.02 -66.02
CA THR A 845 37.78 14.30 -66.36
C THR A 845 36.48 14.08 -67.15
N SER A 846 36.45 13.11 -68.07
CA SER A 846 35.27 12.74 -68.86
C SER A 846 34.19 12.03 -68.04
N ALA A 847 34.57 11.24 -67.04
CA ALA A 847 33.63 10.67 -66.07
C ALA A 847 33.02 11.75 -65.15
N LEU A 848 33.78 12.80 -64.79
CA LEU A 848 33.33 13.90 -63.94
C LEU A 848 32.47 14.94 -64.67
N SER A 849 32.71 15.18 -65.97
CA SER A 849 31.87 16.07 -66.77
C SER A 849 30.45 15.50 -66.97
N THR A 850 30.34 14.17 -67.08
CA THR A 850 29.07 13.44 -67.22
C THR A 850 28.37 13.12 -65.88
N PHE A 851 29.06 13.31 -64.75
CA PHE A 851 28.50 13.08 -63.40
C PHE A 851 27.60 14.26 -62.97
N ASN A 852 26.27 14.06 -62.91
CA ASN A 852 25.30 15.13 -62.60
C ASN A 852 24.46 14.83 -61.33
N PRO A 853 24.93 15.20 -60.12
CA PRO A 853 24.23 14.93 -58.85
C PRO A 853 22.74 15.31 -58.83
N ALA A 854 22.39 16.47 -59.39
CA ALA A 854 21.01 16.97 -59.40
C ALA A 854 20.04 16.08 -60.19
N ALA A 855 20.51 15.35 -61.21
CA ALA A 855 19.70 14.37 -61.95
C ALA A 855 19.51 13.04 -61.20
N PHE A 856 20.22 12.84 -60.09
CA PHE A 856 20.22 11.62 -59.27
C PHE A 856 19.95 11.92 -57.79
N ALA A 857 19.13 12.95 -57.54
CA ALA A 857 18.72 13.40 -56.21
C ALA A 857 17.94 12.32 -55.44
N ASN A 858 18.67 11.43 -54.78
CA ASN A 858 18.14 10.50 -53.79
C ASN A 858 17.52 11.31 -52.64
N PRO A 859 16.26 11.06 -52.23
CA PRO A 859 15.57 11.84 -51.20
C PRO A 859 16.22 11.80 -49.81
N HIS A 860 17.25 10.98 -49.59
CA HIS A 860 17.94 10.89 -48.30
C HIS A 860 19.19 11.77 -48.20
N HIS A 861 20.11 11.73 -49.18
CA HIS A 861 21.46 12.34 -49.06
C HIS A 861 22.01 12.95 -50.37
N PRO A 862 21.32 13.93 -51.01
CA PRO A 862 21.77 14.48 -52.30
C PRO A 862 23.15 15.16 -52.22
N GLN A 863 23.46 15.85 -51.11
CA GLN A 863 24.68 16.63 -50.93
C GLN A 863 25.97 15.80 -50.99
N LEU A 864 25.91 14.48 -50.72
CA LEU A 864 27.08 13.60 -50.79
C LEU A 864 27.63 13.46 -52.22
N LEU A 865 26.74 13.48 -53.22
CA LEU A 865 27.14 13.41 -54.63
C LEU A 865 27.74 14.74 -55.10
N ASP A 866 27.21 15.88 -54.66
CA ASP A 866 27.80 17.19 -54.94
C ASP A 866 29.18 17.35 -54.28
N ALA A 867 29.33 16.96 -53.02
CA ALA A 867 30.61 16.97 -52.32
C ALA A 867 31.66 16.08 -53.03
N LEU A 868 31.28 14.86 -53.43
CA LEU A 868 32.16 13.97 -54.19
C LEU A 868 32.57 14.57 -55.54
N LYS A 869 31.63 15.18 -56.27
CA LYS A 869 31.92 15.86 -57.55
C LYS A 869 32.88 17.03 -57.35
N ALA A 870 32.66 17.85 -56.32
CA ALA A 870 33.48 19.02 -56.01
C ALA A 870 34.92 18.61 -55.65
N GLY A 871 35.08 17.64 -54.73
CA GLY A 871 36.40 17.12 -54.32
C GLY A 871 37.18 16.49 -55.48
N MET A 872 36.52 15.62 -56.27
CA MET A 872 37.15 14.98 -57.42
C MET A 872 37.52 15.98 -58.53
N LYS A 873 36.71 17.02 -58.76
CA LYS A 873 37.04 18.12 -59.68
C LYS A 873 38.25 18.94 -59.17
N GLY A 874 38.37 19.11 -57.86
CA GLY A 874 39.56 19.70 -57.24
C GLY A 874 40.81 18.87 -57.50
N LEU A 875 40.75 17.56 -57.24
CA LEU A 875 41.86 16.63 -57.46
C LEU A 875 42.33 16.62 -58.93
N VAL A 876 41.39 16.56 -59.88
CA VAL A 876 41.69 16.63 -61.32
C VAL A 876 42.37 17.94 -61.70
N LYS A 877 41.87 19.09 -61.22
CA LYS A 877 42.46 20.42 -61.49
C LYS A 877 43.93 20.52 -61.02
N GLU A 878 44.28 19.84 -59.94
CA GLU A 878 45.67 19.79 -59.46
C GLU A 878 46.52 18.82 -60.31
N MET A 879 45.98 17.66 -60.69
CA MET A 879 46.65 16.69 -61.57
C MET A 879 46.86 17.20 -63.00
N GLU A 880 45.99 18.08 -63.51
CA GLU A 880 46.11 18.74 -64.83
C GLU A 880 47.34 19.66 -64.95
N LYS A 881 47.99 20.00 -63.83
CA LYS A 881 49.24 20.81 -63.79
C LYS A 881 50.50 20.00 -64.09
N ALA A 882 50.43 18.66 -64.12
CA ALA A 882 51.59 17.81 -64.30
C ALA A 882 52.18 17.90 -65.72
N TYR A 883 53.50 18.06 -65.83
CA TYR A 883 54.21 18.12 -67.11
C TYR A 883 54.29 16.73 -67.77
N VAL A 884 53.96 16.65 -69.06
CA VAL A 884 54.07 15.43 -69.88
C VAL A 884 54.81 15.77 -71.18
N ASN A 885 55.86 15.01 -71.51
CA ASN A 885 56.72 15.27 -72.66
C ASN A 885 55.95 15.14 -74.00
N ARG A 886 56.17 16.10 -74.92
CA ARG A 886 55.49 16.20 -76.23
C ARG A 886 55.82 15.05 -77.20
N TYR A 887 56.96 14.38 -77.01
CA TYR A 887 57.51 13.40 -77.95
C TYR A 887 57.51 11.94 -77.43
N ASP A 888 56.98 11.67 -76.23
CA ASP A 888 56.87 10.30 -75.68
C ASP A 888 56.21 9.34 -76.68
N SER A 889 56.87 8.21 -76.92
CA SER A 889 56.35 7.04 -77.65
C SER A 889 55.86 7.27 -79.10
N ARG A 890 56.35 8.29 -79.82
CA ARG A 890 56.10 8.47 -81.27
C ARG A 890 56.97 7.53 -82.13
N LYS A 891 56.40 7.04 -83.25
CA LYS A 891 57.13 6.34 -84.33
C LYS A 891 57.15 7.20 -85.59
N ILE A 892 58.33 7.37 -86.21
CA ILE A 892 58.50 8.07 -87.49
C ILE A 892 58.07 7.15 -88.64
N LYS A 893 57.48 7.72 -89.69
CA LYS A 893 57.24 7.08 -90.99
C LYS A 893 58.15 7.74 -92.03
N TRP A 894 58.87 6.97 -92.84
CA TRP A 894 59.84 7.50 -93.80
C TRP A 894 59.18 7.95 -95.12
N GLU A 895 58.34 7.11 -95.70
CA GLU A 895 57.62 7.36 -96.96
C GLU A 895 56.13 7.71 -96.72
N GLU A 896 55.54 8.45 -97.65
CA GLU A 896 54.09 8.54 -97.78
C GLU A 896 53.47 7.27 -98.39
N LEU A 897 52.19 7.03 -98.09
CA LEU A 897 51.43 5.86 -98.54
C LEU A 897 50.18 6.32 -99.30
N LYS A 898 50.26 6.40 -100.64
CA LYS A 898 49.09 6.55 -101.52
C LYS A 898 48.38 5.21 -101.70
N GLY A 899 47.79 4.71 -100.60
CA GLY A 899 47.05 3.44 -100.56
C GLY A 899 47.85 2.32 -99.90
N LYS A 900 48.01 1.18 -100.62
CA LYS A 900 48.71 -0.03 -100.13
C LYS A 900 50.13 -0.19 -100.69
N GLN A 901 50.60 0.72 -101.54
CA GLN A 901 51.98 0.78 -102.02
C GLN A 901 52.65 2.04 -101.47
N ALA A 902 53.95 1.94 -101.19
CA ALA A 902 54.78 3.09 -100.90
C ALA A 902 54.97 3.94 -102.15
N THR A 903 55.21 5.23 -101.95
CA THR A 903 55.59 6.19 -102.98
C THR A 903 56.91 6.83 -102.60
N ASP A 904 57.76 7.15 -103.57
CA ASP A 904 59.10 7.73 -103.38
C ASP A 904 59.11 9.17 -102.79
N GLU A 905 57.98 9.62 -102.23
CA GLU A 905 57.79 10.90 -101.56
C GLU A 905 57.98 10.74 -100.04
N LEU A 906 58.97 11.45 -99.49
CA LEU A 906 59.29 11.41 -98.05
C LEU A 906 58.28 12.19 -97.21
N THR A 907 57.98 11.70 -96.00
CA THR A 907 57.07 12.41 -95.09
C THR A 907 57.69 13.69 -94.51
N ASP A 908 56.80 14.53 -93.97
CA ASP A 908 57.13 15.74 -93.21
C ASP A 908 58.03 15.44 -91.98
N ASP A 909 57.79 14.32 -91.27
CA ASP A 909 58.61 13.89 -90.13
C ASP A 909 59.91 13.19 -90.57
N ALA A 910 59.93 12.50 -91.71
CA ALA A 910 61.14 11.97 -92.33
C ALA A 910 62.09 13.12 -92.74
N THR A 911 61.53 14.16 -93.36
CA THR A 911 62.24 15.38 -93.76
C THR A 911 62.80 16.12 -92.54
N ARG A 912 62.07 16.16 -91.42
CA ARG A 912 62.59 16.68 -90.14
C ARG A 912 63.74 15.82 -89.61
N CYS A 913 63.62 14.50 -89.66
CA CYS A 913 64.67 13.58 -89.20
C CYS A 913 65.97 13.72 -90.03
N ALA A 914 65.84 13.80 -91.37
CA ALA A 914 66.96 14.05 -92.27
C ALA A 914 67.64 15.42 -91.98
N LYS A 915 66.86 16.48 -91.72
CA LYS A 915 67.40 17.79 -91.31
C LYS A 915 68.14 17.75 -89.98
N VAL A 916 67.68 16.95 -89.01
CA VAL A 916 68.40 16.72 -87.74
C VAL A 916 69.71 15.97 -87.99
N PHE A 917 69.70 14.89 -88.79
CA PHE A 917 70.91 14.16 -89.16
C PHE A 917 71.94 15.07 -89.85
N MET A 918 71.53 15.86 -90.84
CA MET A 918 72.41 16.81 -91.52
C MET A 918 72.93 17.92 -90.61
N SER A 919 72.19 18.27 -89.54
CA SER A 919 72.66 19.20 -88.51
C SER A 919 73.74 18.58 -87.61
N CYS A 920 73.75 17.25 -87.46
CA CYS A 920 74.79 16.51 -86.74
C CYS A 920 75.99 16.10 -87.61
N LEU A 921 75.82 16.06 -88.94
CA LEU A 921 76.85 15.60 -89.89
C LEU A 921 78.21 16.31 -89.76
N PRO A 922 78.30 17.66 -89.62
CA PRO A 922 79.61 18.33 -89.48
C PRO A 922 80.36 17.94 -88.20
N MET A 923 79.64 17.71 -87.10
CA MET A 923 80.22 17.26 -85.82
C MET A 923 80.75 15.84 -85.95
N LEU A 924 79.95 14.93 -86.50
CA LEU A 924 80.34 13.54 -86.76
C LEU A 924 81.58 13.46 -87.68
N LEU A 925 81.60 14.24 -88.77
CA LEU A 925 82.74 14.30 -89.68
C LEU A 925 83.99 14.84 -88.99
N ASN A 926 83.90 15.98 -88.29
CA ASN A 926 85.03 16.59 -87.58
C ASN A 926 85.64 15.63 -86.56
N ASP A 927 84.81 15.04 -85.71
CA ASP A 927 85.26 14.23 -84.58
C ASP A 927 85.82 12.87 -85.05
N LEU A 928 85.19 12.22 -86.02
CA LEU A 928 85.73 10.99 -86.61
C LEU A 928 86.99 11.25 -87.46
N SER A 929 87.08 12.37 -88.17
CA SER A 929 88.31 12.76 -88.88
C SER A 929 89.47 12.99 -87.92
N LYS A 930 89.22 13.69 -86.81
CA LYS A 930 90.22 13.95 -85.76
C LYS A 930 90.69 12.68 -85.06
N VAL A 931 89.79 11.70 -84.86
CA VAL A 931 90.17 10.35 -84.40
C VAL A 931 91.01 9.64 -85.47
N LYS A 932 90.56 9.59 -86.73
CA LYS A 932 91.29 8.96 -87.86
C LYS A 932 92.71 9.51 -88.01
N GLU A 933 92.86 10.84 -87.97
CA GLU A 933 94.15 11.53 -88.05
C GLU A 933 95.05 11.20 -86.84
N ARG A 934 94.57 11.48 -85.61
CA ARG A 934 95.44 11.46 -84.43
C ARG A 934 95.70 10.07 -83.87
N CYS A 935 94.83 9.09 -84.12
CA CYS A 935 95.05 7.70 -83.74
C CYS A 935 95.87 6.90 -84.77
N GLY A 936 95.98 7.38 -86.01
CA GLY A 936 96.74 6.73 -87.08
C GLY A 936 98.23 6.59 -86.79
N HIS A 937 98.95 5.79 -87.60
CA HIS A 937 100.33 5.35 -87.33
C HIS A 937 101.40 6.43 -87.13
N LYS A 938 101.10 7.71 -87.39
CA LYS A 938 101.98 8.87 -87.14
C LYS A 938 101.37 9.90 -86.18
N GLY A 939 100.18 9.66 -85.65
CA GLY A 939 99.42 10.60 -84.83
C GLY A 939 99.71 10.51 -83.33
N GLU A 940 99.53 11.62 -82.63
CA GLU A 940 99.82 11.79 -81.19
C GLU A 940 99.08 10.82 -80.25
N TRP A 941 97.95 10.28 -80.70
CA TRP A 941 97.07 9.42 -79.90
C TRP A 941 97.31 7.93 -80.16
N SER A 942 98.09 7.55 -81.17
CA SER A 942 98.24 6.16 -81.61
C SER A 942 98.70 5.21 -80.48
N THR A 943 99.59 5.66 -79.59
CA THR A 943 100.09 4.89 -78.43
C THR A 943 99.33 5.12 -77.13
N LYS A 944 98.24 5.91 -77.13
CA LYS A 944 97.48 6.29 -75.92
C LYS A 944 96.35 5.30 -75.65
N HIS A 945 96.17 4.89 -74.40
CA HIS A 945 95.04 4.04 -73.96
C HIS A 945 93.77 4.86 -73.63
N LEU A 946 92.69 4.18 -73.22
CA LEU A 946 91.34 4.76 -73.04
C LEU A 946 90.97 5.04 -71.57
N HIS A 947 91.68 5.96 -70.95
CA HIS A 947 91.43 6.47 -69.59
C HIS A 947 91.81 7.95 -69.48
N ILE A 948 91.28 8.69 -68.50
CA ILE A 948 91.44 10.15 -68.38
C ILE A 948 92.86 10.55 -67.97
N ASP A 949 93.46 9.90 -66.98
CA ASP A 949 94.78 10.25 -66.42
C ASP A 949 95.89 9.24 -66.79
N HIS A 950 96.99 9.72 -67.38
CA HIS A 950 98.27 9.03 -67.50
C HIS A 950 98.92 8.77 -66.13
N GLU A 951 99.52 7.59 -65.97
CA GLU A 951 100.26 7.21 -64.76
C GLU A 951 101.68 7.82 -64.76
N VAL A 952 101.75 9.14 -64.63
CA VAL A 952 103.00 9.92 -64.51
C VAL A 952 102.97 10.82 -63.26
N GLN A 953 104.13 10.99 -62.62
CA GLN A 953 104.27 11.77 -61.39
C GLN A 953 104.11 13.29 -61.61
N ASP A 954 104.42 13.79 -62.82
CA ASP A 954 104.25 15.20 -63.17
C ASP A 954 102.77 15.51 -63.46
N ALA A 955 102.11 16.20 -62.52
CA ALA A 955 100.72 16.61 -62.62
C ALA A 955 100.40 17.43 -63.90
N ARG A 956 101.38 18.12 -64.51
CA ARG A 956 101.19 18.88 -65.75
C ARG A 956 101.08 17.98 -66.99
N LYS A 957 101.61 16.76 -66.92
CA LYS A 957 101.60 15.75 -68.00
C LYS A 957 100.58 14.63 -67.76
N ARG A 958 99.81 14.75 -66.68
CA ARG A 958 98.92 13.72 -66.17
C ARG A 958 97.66 13.51 -67.00
N LYS A 959 97.11 14.51 -67.71
CA LYS A 959 95.91 14.31 -68.54
C LYS A 959 96.25 13.62 -69.86
N ASN A 960 95.52 12.55 -70.18
CA ASN A 960 95.55 11.87 -71.46
C ASN A 960 94.68 12.61 -72.48
N PRO A 961 95.20 13.05 -73.64
CA PRO A 961 94.42 13.78 -74.63
C PRO A 961 93.34 12.91 -75.30
N LEU A 962 93.57 11.60 -75.49
CA LEU A 962 92.60 10.70 -76.10
C LEU A 962 91.40 10.44 -75.17
N GLY A 963 91.65 10.12 -73.90
CA GLY A 963 90.60 9.94 -72.89
C GLY A 963 89.88 11.25 -72.55
N THR A 964 90.57 12.39 -72.62
CA THR A 964 89.96 13.72 -72.54
C THR A 964 88.99 13.95 -73.69
N PHE A 965 89.41 13.72 -74.94
CA PHE A 965 88.57 13.90 -76.12
C PHE A 965 87.28 13.06 -76.06
N PHE A 966 87.36 11.77 -75.71
CA PHE A 966 86.14 10.95 -75.61
C PHE A 966 85.18 11.40 -74.49
N ARG A 967 85.68 11.89 -73.36
CA ARG A 967 84.82 12.48 -72.32
C ARG A 967 84.17 13.77 -72.81
N ASP A 968 84.91 14.58 -73.56
CA ASP A 968 84.40 15.83 -74.12
C ASP A 968 83.38 15.56 -75.25
N CYS A 969 83.45 14.39 -75.91
CA CYS A 969 82.40 13.81 -76.77
C CYS A 969 81.24 13.14 -76.00
N GLY A 970 81.21 13.22 -74.66
CA GLY A 970 80.09 12.77 -73.82
C GLY A 970 80.18 11.35 -73.25
N TYR A 971 81.24 10.59 -73.50
CA TYR A 971 81.39 9.23 -72.93
C TYR A 971 81.87 9.26 -71.47
N ASN A 972 81.39 8.33 -70.65
CA ASN A 972 81.97 8.09 -69.32
C ASN A 972 83.31 7.35 -69.48
N VAL A 973 84.41 8.10 -69.55
CA VAL A 973 85.76 7.54 -69.72
C VAL A 973 86.36 7.13 -68.37
N PRO A 974 86.94 5.91 -68.23
CA PRO A 974 87.59 5.44 -67.01
C PRO A 974 88.62 6.41 -66.44
N THR A 975 88.73 6.50 -65.12
CA THR A 975 89.56 7.56 -64.49
C THR A 975 91.07 7.32 -64.67
N SER A 976 91.55 6.12 -64.39
CA SER A 976 92.96 5.71 -64.54
C SER A 976 93.11 4.29 -65.07
N GLN A 977 94.31 3.93 -65.52
CA GLN A 977 94.66 2.56 -65.93
C GLN A 977 94.50 1.52 -64.80
N THR A 978 94.51 1.98 -63.55
CA THR A 978 94.34 1.18 -62.32
C THR A 978 92.90 1.12 -61.80
N SER A 979 91.95 1.84 -62.40
CA SER A 979 90.54 1.85 -62.01
C SER A 979 89.79 0.58 -62.49
N LYS A 980 88.89 0.05 -61.67
CA LYS A 980 88.11 -1.18 -61.98
C LYS A 980 86.90 -0.86 -62.87
N GLN A 981 87.14 -0.52 -64.14
CA GLN A 981 86.10 -0.28 -65.16
C GLN A 981 84.99 0.66 -64.63
N ASP A 982 85.39 1.85 -64.20
CA ASP A 982 84.52 2.90 -63.65
C ASP A 982 83.87 3.79 -64.73
N GLY A 983 83.82 3.30 -65.97
CA GLY A 983 83.25 4.00 -67.13
C GLY A 983 82.74 3.04 -68.21
N GLU A 984 82.24 3.61 -69.30
CA GLU A 984 81.71 2.92 -70.48
C GLU A 984 82.82 2.38 -71.39
N LEU A 985 83.91 3.13 -71.56
CA LEU A 985 85.03 2.71 -72.41
C LEU A 985 85.85 1.61 -71.73
N ARG A 986 86.32 0.62 -72.50
CA ARG A 986 86.93 -0.62 -71.97
C ARG A 986 88.36 -0.38 -71.47
N CYS A 987 88.53 -0.28 -70.15
CA CYS A 987 89.81 -0.04 -69.47
C CYS A 987 90.69 -1.31 -69.39
N LYS A 988 91.06 -1.88 -70.54
CA LYS A 988 92.08 -2.93 -70.64
C LYS A 988 93.37 -2.38 -71.27
N TYR A 989 94.51 -2.80 -70.71
CA TYR A 989 95.87 -2.42 -71.11
C TYR A 989 96.26 -2.76 -72.57
N GLU A 990 95.37 -3.42 -73.30
CA GLU A 990 95.58 -3.92 -74.67
C GLU A 990 95.11 -2.89 -75.72
N LEU A 991 94.13 -2.03 -75.39
CA LEU A 991 93.49 -1.11 -76.36
C LEU A 991 94.09 0.30 -76.33
N LYS A 992 94.61 0.72 -77.47
CA LYS A 992 95.22 2.03 -77.73
C LYS A 992 94.52 2.75 -78.89
N GLY A 993 94.89 4.00 -79.15
CA GLY A 993 94.46 4.75 -80.33
C GLY A 993 94.69 3.97 -81.63
N SER A 994 95.83 3.29 -81.78
CA SER A 994 96.14 2.44 -82.94
C SER A 994 95.06 1.41 -83.26
N ASP A 995 94.41 0.84 -82.24
CA ASP A 995 93.39 -0.20 -82.39
C ASP A 995 92.02 0.39 -82.75
N ILE A 996 91.72 1.60 -82.27
CA ILE A 996 90.58 2.40 -82.75
C ILE A 996 90.78 2.80 -84.20
N TYR A 997 91.99 3.26 -84.57
CA TYR A 997 92.31 3.60 -85.95
C TYR A 997 92.16 2.39 -86.86
N ALA A 998 92.71 1.23 -86.48
CA ALA A 998 92.54 -0.02 -87.21
C ALA A 998 91.06 -0.32 -87.43
N LYS A 999 90.23 -0.33 -86.38
CA LYS A 999 88.77 -0.57 -86.48
C LYS A 999 88.02 0.46 -87.33
N LEU A 1000 88.53 1.70 -87.43
CA LEU A 1000 87.94 2.77 -88.22
C LEU A 1000 88.28 2.69 -89.72
N VAL A 1001 89.36 1.99 -90.10
CA VAL A 1001 89.79 1.80 -91.51
C VAL A 1001 89.70 0.35 -92.01
N GLU A 1002 89.39 -0.61 -91.13
CA GLU A 1002 89.21 -2.04 -91.44
C GLU A 1002 88.00 -2.33 -92.33
N HIS A 1003 86.99 -1.46 -92.30
CA HIS A 1003 85.79 -1.58 -93.13
C HIS A 1003 85.82 -0.54 -94.25
N THR A 1004 86.24 -0.97 -95.44
CA THR A 1004 85.95 -0.25 -96.68
C THR A 1004 84.46 -0.31 -97.00
N ILE A 1005 84.00 0.67 -97.76
CA ILE A 1005 82.64 0.71 -98.28
C ILE A 1005 82.60 -0.15 -99.54
N ASP A 1006 81.94 -1.29 -99.42
CA ASP A 1006 81.82 -2.28 -100.49
C ASP A 1006 80.34 -2.42 -100.94
N GLY A 1007 80.10 -3.01 -102.11
CA GLY A 1007 78.74 -3.39 -102.55
C GLY A 1007 77.85 -2.28 -103.12
N VAL A 1008 78.29 -1.01 -103.12
CA VAL A 1008 77.56 0.14 -103.70
C VAL A 1008 78.33 0.79 -104.85
N PRO A 1009 78.43 0.12 -106.03
CA PRO A 1009 79.36 0.52 -107.10
C PRO A 1009 79.10 1.92 -107.67
N ASP A 1010 77.84 2.36 -107.79
CA ASP A 1010 77.51 3.70 -108.30
C ASP A 1010 77.92 4.81 -107.33
N ILE A 1011 77.75 4.58 -106.02
CA ILE A 1011 78.19 5.52 -104.97
C ILE A 1011 79.72 5.55 -104.93
N LEU A 1012 80.39 4.40 -104.99
CA LEU A 1012 81.85 4.33 -105.00
C LEU A 1012 82.45 5.02 -106.22
N LYS A 1013 81.87 4.83 -107.41
CA LYS A 1013 82.24 5.56 -108.61
C LYS A 1013 82.07 7.08 -108.41
N HIS A 1014 80.94 7.51 -107.86
CA HIS A 1014 80.70 8.93 -107.57
C HIS A 1014 81.75 9.49 -106.60
N ILE A 1015 82.02 8.83 -105.48
CA ILE A 1015 83.05 9.25 -104.51
C ILE A 1015 84.43 9.31 -105.19
N THR A 1016 84.76 8.34 -106.05
CA THR A 1016 86.04 8.27 -106.76
C THR A 1016 86.25 9.45 -107.73
N ASP A 1017 85.18 9.98 -108.32
CA ASP A 1017 85.22 11.06 -109.30
C ASP A 1017 84.78 12.45 -108.74
N CYS A 1018 84.33 12.52 -107.48
CA CYS A 1018 83.90 13.77 -106.82
C CYS A 1018 85.07 14.64 -106.34
N GLU A 1019 84.90 15.96 -106.35
CA GLU A 1019 85.85 16.97 -105.85
C GLU A 1019 86.33 16.71 -104.41
N SER A 1020 85.50 16.10 -103.55
CA SER A 1020 85.91 15.69 -102.20
C SER A 1020 87.13 14.75 -102.20
N ASN A 1021 87.33 13.98 -103.28
CA ASN A 1021 88.44 13.06 -103.49
C ASN A 1021 89.65 13.69 -104.22
N TYR A 1022 89.65 14.99 -104.55
CA TYR A 1022 90.83 15.65 -105.15
C TYR A 1022 91.57 16.53 -104.13
N ASP A 1023 92.89 16.64 -104.24
CA ASP A 1023 93.71 17.57 -103.48
C ASP A 1023 93.76 18.97 -104.11
N GLU A 1024 94.40 19.92 -103.42
CA GLU A 1024 94.55 21.32 -103.85
C GLU A 1024 95.35 21.50 -105.15
N HIS A 1025 96.02 20.44 -105.63
CA HIS A 1025 96.77 20.41 -106.89
C HIS A 1025 96.00 19.68 -108.01
N GLY A 1026 94.73 19.31 -107.77
CA GLY A 1026 93.86 18.65 -108.74
C GLY A 1026 94.15 17.16 -108.94
N LYS A 1027 94.81 16.49 -107.98
CA LYS A 1027 95.12 15.06 -108.05
C LYS A 1027 94.21 14.25 -107.12
N LYS A 1028 93.82 13.03 -107.55
CA LYS A 1028 93.03 12.12 -106.72
C LYS A 1028 93.79 11.70 -105.45
N LYS A 1029 93.11 11.81 -104.29
CA LYS A 1029 93.55 11.38 -102.96
C LYS A 1029 93.53 9.86 -102.81
N LYS A 1030 92.51 9.20 -103.38
CA LYS A 1030 92.31 7.75 -103.37
C LYS A 1030 91.76 7.27 -104.73
N GLU A 1031 92.17 6.09 -105.17
CA GLU A 1031 91.75 5.51 -106.47
C GLU A 1031 90.63 4.47 -106.36
N SER A 1032 90.46 3.78 -105.22
CA SER A 1032 89.53 2.64 -105.14
C SER A 1032 89.02 2.23 -103.75
N THR A 1033 89.68 2.61 -102.64
CA THR A 1033 89.34 2.11 -101.29
C THR A 1033 88.91 3.22 -100.33
N PHE A 1034 87.60 3.38 -100.17
CA PHE A 1034 86.98 4.43 -99.34
C PHE A 1034 86.46 3.87 -98.02
N ASP A 1035 86.62 4.64 -96.95
CA ASP A 1035 86.16 4.32 -95.60
C ASP A 1035 85.05 5.30 -95.13
N VAL A 1036 84.46 5.05 -93.97
CA VAL A 1036 83.30 5.81 -93.47
C VAL A 1036 83.56 7.32 -93.34
N VAL A 1037 84.79 7.74 -93.07
CA VAL A 1037 85.12 9.17 -92.95
C VAL A 1037 85.17 9.83 -94.33
N ASP A 1038 85.58 9.10 -95.37
CA ASP A 1038 85.56 9.62 -96.74
C ASP A 1038 84.12 9.77 -97.25
N LEU A 1039 83.21 8.84 -96.89
CA LEU A 1039 81.78 8.96 -97.18
C LEU A 1039 81.12 10.12 -96.44
N LEU A 1040 81.44 10.32 -95.16
CA LEU A 1040 80.96 11.48 -94.39
C LEU A 1040 81.51 12.79 -94.98
N SER A 1041 82.75 12.80 -95.46
CA SER A 1041 83.35 13.93 -96.16
C SER A 1041 82.65 14.20 -97.49
N TRP A 1042 82.36 13.15 -98.27
CA TRP A 1042 81.63 13.24 -99.55
C TRP A 1042 80.19 13.75 -99.35
N LEU A 1043 79.46 13.21 -98.36
CA LEU A 1043 78.14 13.72 -97.97
C LEU A 1043 78.19 15.18 -97.52
N HIS A 1044 79.21 15.56 -96.75
CA HIS A 1044 79.38 16.94 -96.28
C HIS A 1044 79.78 17.89 -97.42
N THR A 1045 80.60 17.46 -98.37
CA THR A 1045 80.92 18.22 -99.60
C THR A 1045 79.65 18.44 -100.41
N HIS A 1046 78.90 17.40 -100.78
CA HIS A 1046 77.65 17.60 -101.52
C HIS A 1046 76.57 18.39 -100.75
N PHE A 1047 76.53 18.29 -99.42
CA PHE A 1047 75.68 19.15 -98.60
C PHE A 1047 76.15 20.61 -98.68
N HIS A 1048 77.45 20.87 -98.55
CA HIS A 1048 78.04 22.20 -98.70
C HIS A 1048 77.76 22.78 -100.10
N ASP A 1049 78.04 22.02 -101.15
CA ASP A 1049 77.86 22.40 -102.56
C ASP A 1049 76.39 22.64 -102.92
N TYR A 1050 75.46 21.90 -102.32
CA TYR A 1050 74.03 22.15 -102.44
C TYR A 1050 73.66 23.52 -101.85
N TYR A 1051 74.20 23.86 -100.67
CA TYR A 1051 73.92 25.15 -100.02
C TYR A 1051 74.71 26.35 -100.59
N THR A 1052 75.93 26.16 -101.12
CA THR A 1052 76.68 27.21 -101.84
C THR A 1052 76.20 27.39 -103.27
N GLY A 1053 75.84 26.31 -103.97
CA GLY A 1053 75.19 26.37 -105.28
C GLY A 1053 73.82 27.07 -105.23
N LEU A 1054 73.09 26.90 -104.13
CA LEU A 1054 71.86 27.67 -103.87
C LEU A 1054 72.10 29.16 -103.56
N SER A 1055 73.30 29.57 -103.12
CA SER A 1055 73.62 30.98 -102.87
C SER A 1055 73.96 31.77 -104.14
N LEU A 1056 74.19 31.09 -105.28
CA LEU A 1056 74.51 31.69 -106.58
C LEU A 1056 73.32 31.90 -107.53
N ARG A 1057 72.07 31.72 -107.07
CA ARG A 1057 70.88 32.21 -107.79
C ARG A 1057 70.45 33.59 -107.26
N PRO A 1058 70.34 34.64 -108.10
CA PRO A 1058 69.88 35.94 -107.65
C PRO A 1058 68.46 35.91 -107.08
N PHE A 1059 68.24 36.64 -105.98
CA PHE A 1059 66.90 36.93 -105.47
C PHE A 1059 66.04 37.58 -106.57
N SER A 1060 64.90 36.96 -106.88
CA SER A 1060 63.78 37.60 -107.55
C SER A 1060 62.50 37.31 -106.75
N ARG A 1061 61.63 38.32 -106.62
CA ARG A 1061 60.52 38.33 -105.65
C ARG A 1061 59.27 37.66 -106.21
N GLN A 1062 58.56 36.93 -105.36
CA GLN A 1062 57.22 37.32 -104.91
C GLN A 1062 57.03 36.95 -103.44
#